data_AF-A0A5C6NG05-F1
#
_entry.id   AF-A0A5C6NG05-F1
#
_cell.length_a   1.000
_cell.length_b   1.000
_cell.length_c   1.000
_cell.angle_alpha   90.00
_cell.angle_beta   90.00
_cell.angle_gamma   90.00
#
_symmetry.space_group_name_H-M   'P 1'
#
loop_
_entity.id
_entity.type
_entity.pdbx_description
1 polymer ?
#
loop_
_entity_poly.entity_id
_entity_poly.type
_entity_poly.pdbx_seq_one_letter_code
_entity_poly.pdbx_strand_id
1 'polypeptide(L)'
;MATENSETFLSSIIKKSQLIQSGSPEIYQLNTVTKITEGLKTVTVGTKNVNRRNKTILLLGETGTGKSALINVLVNYAMGVKWGDEVWFKIVEEETTRQSESQTSDVIMYQIFGFEGKTLPFSLTLVDTPGYGGNRDDTNDDIIAERLLEWFTSDGGVHEVHAVGLVLKASVNRLSDRLGYVFNSVASLFGANMEKNMFALLTHSDGGPPDNALTALADAQIKYAKDEQGQPVYFVFNNRQSTQRTGRYMRNLKNAWEDSEDEMKRFMEVLNVTEAQTLRTTVEVINQRNQLKECIINIQDKLKFIELKKTQIDQEKALHIKCEEKMKANENYEEDVDEPYKDKEPIEGGRCGFLWMYYRGATSCLLCEETCHRKCRMNSTRPDGPRCKMFDGRGHCTVCTNKCERKHHVKEKWIYVTKTRKVRKTNEDIKKKYKEGVKGMEEHSSTLERMQQEMEKLLEQEHEGLEKSFQHITRLESIALKVDSIFTLKHLDFLIERMQDEKFAEEVRKLKEMKQRMEAQAWFKYKNITETSQLIQSGSPKIYRLNTVTKITEGLKTVTVGTKKVNRLNKTILLLGETGTGKSTLINVLVNYAMGVKWGDEVWFKIVEEETTSQSESQTSDVIMYQIFGFEGKTLPFSLTLVDTPGYGDNRDDTNDDIIGERLLEWFSTDGGVHEVHAVGLVLKASDNRLSDRLRYVFDSVASLFGANMEENMFALLTHSVTEAETLRTTEDPHKGGDITHAGLFESLI
;
A
#
# COMPACT_ATOMS: atom_id res chain seq x y z
N MET A 1 35.86 12.30 -41.41
CA MET A 1 35.25 10.99 -41.77
C MET A 1 34.31 10.42 -40.70
N ALA A 2 34.47 10.68 -39.39
CA ALA A 2 33.51 10.21 -38.36
C ALA A 2 32.21 11.06 -38.23
N THR A 3 32.25 12.33 -38.63
CA THR A 3 31.11 13.27 -38.53
C THR A 3 30.10 13.15 -39.68
N GLU A 4 30.55 12.91 -40.92
CA GLU A 4 29.66 12.77 -42.10
C GLU A 4 28.70 11.56 -42.01
N ASN A 5 29.10 10.47 -41.33
CA ASN A 5 28.25 9.28 -41.14
C ASN A 5 27.13 9.47 -40.07
N SER A 6 27.22 10.50 -39.23
CA SER A 6 26.24 10.80 -38.17
C SER A 6 25.03 11.54 -38.72
N GLU A 7 25.27 12.59 -39.53
CA GLU A 7 24.22 13.41 -40.15
C GLU A 7 23.34 12.59 -41.11
N THR A 8 23.94 11.68 -41.90
CA THR A 8 23.19 10.79 -42.80
C THR A 8 22.29 9.81 -42.04
N PHE A 9 22.68 9.42 -40.82
CA PHE A 9 21.95 8.45 -40.02
C PHE A 9 20.73 9.07 -39.34
N LEU A 10 20.89 10.20 -38.62
CA LEU A 10 19.76 10.89 -38.00
C LEU A 10 18.76 11.36 -39.06
N SER A 11 19.23 11.86 -40.22
CA SER A 11 18.37 12.20 -41.35
C SER A 11 17.50 11.02 -41.82
N SER A 12 18.04 9.80 -41.82
CA SER A 12 17.28 8.60 -42.20
C SER A 12 16.18 8.24 -41.20
N ILE A 13 16.38 8.55 -39.92
CA ILE A 13 15.40 8.33 -38.84
C ILE A 13 14.33 9.40 -38.88
N ILE A 14 14.72 10.66 -39.05
CA ILE A 14 13.82 11.81 -39.22
C ILE A 14 12.83 11.54 -40.36
N LYS A 15 13.31 11.11 -41.53
CA LYS A 15 12.46 10.77 -42.69
C LYS A 15 11.40 9.69 -42.42
N LYS A 16 11.65 8.81 -41.46
CA LYS A 16 10.75 7.71 -41.08
C LYS A 16 9.87 8.05 -39.88
N SER A 17 10.15 9.14 -39.19
CA SER A 17 9.51 9.56 -37.95
C SER A 17 8.48 10.66 -38.23
N GLN A 18 7.52 10.84 -37.32
CA GLN A 18 6.48 11.86 -37.47
C GLN A 18 6.85 13.12 -36.69
N LEU A 19 6.86 14.28 -37.33
CA LEU A 19 7.07 15.56 -36.63
C LEU A 19 5.87 15.84 -35.70
N ILE A 20 6.14 16.04 -34.41
CA ILE A 20 5.16 16.40 -33.37
C ILE A 20 5.14 17.92 -33.19
N GLN A 21 6.32 18.52 -33.06
CA GLN A 21 6.49 19.94 -32.75
C GLN A 21 7.67 20.52 -33.53
N SER A 22 7.43 21.62 -34.23
CA SER A 22 8.48 22.42 -34.88
C SER A 22 9.16 23.37 -33.90
N GLY A 23 10.37 23.79 -34.21
CA GLY A 23 11.18 24.70 -33.41
C GLY A 23 12.59 24.18 -33.20
N SER A 24 13.30 24.66 -32.18
CA SER A 24 14.64 24.18 -31.83
C SER A 24 14.62 23.65 -30.39
N PRO A 25 14.74 22.32 -30.15
CA PRO A 25 14.80 21.28 -31.16
C PRO A 25 13.44 20.99 -31.82
N GLU A 26 13.48 20.43 -33.03
CA GLU A 26 12.33 19.77 -33.66
C GLU A 26 12.06 18.44 -32.95
N ILE A 27 10.81 18.19 -32.58
CA ILE A 27 10.42 17.00 -31.82
C ILE A 27 9.72 16.00 -32.74
N TYR A 28 10.25 14.78 -32.82
CA TYR A 28 9.72 13.70 -33.65
C TYR A 28 9.23 12.51 -32.81
N GLN A 29 8.06 11.95 -33.16
CA GLN A 29 7.63 10.64 -32.70
C GLN A 29 8.38 9.57 -33.50
N LEU A 30 9.11 8.70 -32.80
CA LEU A 30 9.82 7.60 -33.45
C LEU A 30 8.84 6.59 -34.03
N ASN A 31 9.16 6.12 -35.23
CA ASN A 31 8.46 4.99 -35.81
C ASN A 31 8.93 3.70 -35.13
N THR A 32 7.98 3.01 -34.50
CA THR A 32 8.23 1.83 -33.67
C THR A 32 7.35 0.66 -34.10
N VAL A 33 7.83 -0.55 -33.84
CA VAL A 33 7.02 -1.77 -33.97
C VAL A 33 6.50 -2.13 -32.59
N THR A 34 5.19 -2.04 -32.41
CA THR A 34 4.53 -2.46 -31.17
C THR A 34 4.02 -3.90 -31.31
N LYS A 35 4.41 -4.77 -30.38
CA LYS A 35 3.93 -6.14 -30.27
C LYS A 35 3.38 -6.36 -28.86
N ILE A 36 2.21 -6.97 -28.76
CA ILE A 36 1.63 -7.41 -27.49
C ILE A 36 1.73 -8.93 -27.44
N THR A 37 2.53 -9.47 -26.50
CA THR A 37 2.70 -10.91 -26.30
C THR A 37 2.38 -11.23 -24.85
N GLU A 38 1.43 -12.14 -24.61
CA GLU A 38 1.03 -12.56 -23.25
C GLU A 38 0.64 -11.41 -22.29
N GLY A 39 0.13 -10.29 -22.82
CA GLY A 39 -0.24 -9.10 -22.04
C GLY A 39 0.90 -8.09 -21.84
N LEU A 40 2.11 -8.39 -22.35
CA LEU A 40 3.25 -7.48 -22.30
C LEU A 40 3.33 -6.65 -23.59
N LYS A 41 3.22 -5.32 -23.46
CA LYS A 41 3.43 -4.39 -24.58
C LYS A 41 4.92 -4.18 -24.78
N THR A 42 5.44 -4.58 -25.94
CA THR A 42 6.82 -4.37 -26.36
C THR A 42 6.85 -3.38 -27.52
N VAL A 43 7.57 -2.28 -27.35
CA VAL A 43 7.78 -1.22 -28.34
C VAL A 43 9.23 -1.31 -28.80
N THR A 44 9.45 -1.60 -30.08
CA THR A 44 10.80 -1.81 -30.62
C THR A 44 11.18 -0.74 -31.62
N VAL A 45 12.39 -0.21 -31.50
CA VAL A 45 13.03 0.66 -32.49
C VAL A 45 14.33 0.01 -32.98
N GLY A 46 14.52 0.01 -34.30
CA GLY A 46 15.67 -0.62 -34.96
C GLY A 46 15.57 -2.15 -35.07
N THR A 47 16.69 -2.81 -35.38
CA THR A 47 16.75 -4.26 -35.63
C THR A 47 17.75 -4.93 -34.70
N LYS A 48 17.30 -5.98 -33.99
CA LYS A 48 18.12 -6.72 -33.03
C LYS A 48 19.27 -7.44 -33.72
N ASN A 49 20.50 -7.15 -33.31
CA ASN A 49 21.67 -7.92 -33.69
C ASN A 49 22.00 -8.93 -32.58
N VAL A 50 21.86 -10.23 -32.87
CA VAL A 50 22.08 -11.31 -31.89
C VAL A 50 23.51 -11.39 -31.35
N ASN A 51 24.49 -10.81 -32.07
CA ASN A 51 25.90 -10.81 -31.66
C ASN A 51 26.27 -9.59 -30.80
N ARG A 52 25.35 -8.65 -30.56
CA ARG A 52 25.57 -7.49 -29.71
C ARG A 52 25.01 -7.75 -28.31
N ARG A 53 25.76 -7.30 -27.29
CA ARG A 53 25.30 -7.33 -25.90
C ARG A 53 24.08 -6.42 -25.74
N ASN A 54 23.16 -6.77 -24.85
CA ASN A 54 21.99 -5.98 -24.51
C ASN A 54 21.90 -5.80 -22.99
N LYS A 55 21.74 -4.56 -22.53
CA LYS A 55 21.57 -4.23 -21.10
C LYS A 55 20.11 -3.91 -20.82
N THR A 56 19.58 -4.45 -19.72
CA THR A 56 18.17 -4.30 -19.34
C THR A 56 18.04 -3.46 -18.08
N ILE A 57 17.24 -2.39 -18.14
CA ILE A 57 16.99 -1.46 -17.04
C ILE A 57 15.50 -1.47 -16.71
N LEU A 58 15.15 -1.75 -15.45
CA LEU A 58 13.79 -1.64 -14.93
C LEU A 58 13.60 -0.30 -14.21
N LEU A 59 12.59 0.47 -14.58
CA LEU A 59 12.31 1.78 -13.98
C LEU A 59 11.11 1.72 -13.03
N LEU A 60 11.29 2.19 -11.79
CA LEU A 60 10.30 2.17 -10.72
C LEU A 60 10.10 3.59 -10.18
N GLY A 61 8.87 4.05 -10.04
CA GLY A 61 8.57 5.37 -9.46
C GLY A 61 7.12 5.75 -9.62
N GLU A 62 6.66 6.75 -8.86
CA GLU A 62 5.28 7.26 -8.94
C GLU A 62 4.94 7.91 -10.30
N THR A 63 3.65 8.15 -10.53
CA THR A 63 3.21 8.98 -11.66
C THR A 63 3.77 10.40 -11.50
N GLY A 64 4.25 10.99 -12.58
CA GLY A 64 4.79 12.36 -12.55
C GLY A 64 6.23 12.48 -12.01
N THR A 65 6.92 11.39 -11.66
CA THR A 65 8.36 11.43 -11.30
C THR A 65 9.28 11.57 -12.52
N GLY A 66 8.73 11.57 -13.75
CA GLY A 66 9.51 11.80 -14.96
C GLY A 66 10.10 10.53 -15.60
N LYS A 67 9.59 9.34 -15.31
CA LYS A 67 10.03 8.07 -15.95
C LYS A 67 9.99 8.13 -17.47
N SER A 68 8.88 8.54 -18.06
CA SER A 68 8.73 8.66 -19.51
C SER A 68 9.70 9.66 -20.13
N ALA A 69 9.96 10.78 -19.45
CA ALA A 69 10.96 11.75 -19.87
C ALA A 69 12.38 11.13 -19.83
N LEU A 70 12.71 10.40 -18.77
CA LEU A 70 13.98 9.69 -18.63
C LEU A 70 14.17 8.60 -19.71
N ILE A 71 13.11 7.87 -20.08
CA ILE A 71 13.13 6.91 -21.20
C ILE A 71 13.51 7.62 -22.50
N ASN A 72 12.88 8.77 -22.79
CA ASN A 72 13.22 9.55 -23.97
C ASN A 72 14.68 10.03 -23.93
N VAL A 73 15.17 10.48 -22.76
CA VAL A 73 16.59 10.87 -22.59
C VAL A 73 17.53 9.69 -22.90
N LEU A 74 17.26 8.51 -22.33
CA LEU A 74 18.05 7.29 -22.56
C LEU A 74 18.08 6.89 -24.04
N VAL A 75 16.94 6.98 -24.73
CA VAL A 75 16.82 6.65 -26.15
C VAL A 75 17.64 7.63 -27.01
N ASN A 76 17.47 8.94 -26.82
CA ASN A 76 18.21 9.95 -27.58
C ASN A 76 19.72 9.83 -27.33
N TYR A 77 20.12 9.58 -26.08
CA TYR A 77 21.52 9.32 -25.75
C TYR A 77 22.05 8.10 -26.50
N ALA A 78 21.35 6.96 -26.48
CA ALA A 78 21.75 5.75 -27.20
C ALA A 78 21.87 5.96 -28.73
N MET A 79 20.97 6.78 -29.30
CA MET A 79 20.99 7.15 -30.71
C MET A 79 22.15 8.09 -31.09
N GLY A 80 22.79 8.71 -30.10
CA GLY A 80 23.89 9.65 -30.28
C GLY A 80 23.46 11.07 -30.67
N VAL A 81 22.24 11.47 -30.28
CA VAL A 81 21.74 12.83 -30.50
C VAL A 81 22.53 13.83 -29.66
N LYS A 82 22.95 14.92 -30.28
CA LYS A 82 23.74 15.99 -29.68
C LYS A 82 22.96 17.29 -29.65
N TRP A 83 23.38 18.21 -28.78
CA TRP A 83 22.83 19.56 -28.72
C TRP A 83 22.76 20.23 -30.10
N GLY A 84 23.83 20.14 -30.89
CA GLY A 84 23.93 20.77 -32.20
C GLY A 84 23.04 20.18 -33.30
N ASP A 85 22.46 18.99 -33.10
CA ASP A 85 21.62 18.35 -34.13
C ASP A 85 20.23 19.00 -34.25
N GLU A 86 19.84 19.82 -33.26
CA GLU A 86 18.54 20.51 -33.19
C GLU A 86 17.31 19.61 -33.34
N VAL A 87 17.43 18.33 -32.98
CA VAL A 87 16.33 17.36 -33.01
C VAL A 87 16.17 16.64 -31.66
N TRP A 88 14.96 16.20 -31.38
CA TRP A 88 14.63 15.37 -30.22
C TRP A 88 13.60 14.30 -30.58
N PHE A 89 13.81 13.08 -30.11
CA PHE A 89 12.93 11.96 -30.40
C PHE A 89 12.10 11.55 -29.17
N LYS A 90 10.80 11.31 -29.37
CA LYS A 90 9.92 10.67 -28.38
C LYS A 90 9.63 9.23 -28.80
N ILE A 91 9.84 8.28 -27.89
CA ILE A 91 9.42 6.88 -28.06
C ILE A 91 8.16 6.57 -27.27
N VAL A 92 7.96 7.27 -26.15
CA VAL A 92 6.77 7.12 -25.31
C VAL A 92 5.64 7.94 -25.92
N GLU A 93 4.54 7.27 -26.29
CA GLU A 93 3.32 7.92 -26.74
C GLU A 93 2.61 8.56 -25.53
N GLU A 94 2.49 9.89 -25.50
CA GLU A 94 1.65 10.61 -24.55
C GLU A 94 0.23 10.66 -25.14
N GLU A 95 -0.73 9.92 -24.56
CA GLU A 95 -2.13 10.00 -24.99
C GLU A 95 -2.64 11.44 -24.77
N THR A 96 -3.28 12.02 -25.80
CA THR A 96 -3.71 13.43 -25.86
C THR A 96 -4.90 13.78 -24.97
N THR A 97 -5.32 12.90 -24.06
CA THR A 97 -6.28 13.24 -23.01
C THR A 97 -5.53 13.77 -21.79
N ARG A 98 -6.17 14.70 -21.06
CA ARG A 98 -5.61 15.51 -19.97
C ARG A 98 -4.62 14.71 -19.11
N GLN A 99 -3.52 15.33 -18.66
CA GLN A 99 -2.47 14.72 -17.80
C GLN A 99 -2.99 14.00 -16.53
N SER A 100 -4.28 14.15 -16.19
CA SER A 100 -5.00 13.38 -15.18
C SER A 100 -5.39 11.94 -15.59
N GLU A 101 -5.41 11.62 -16.88
CA GLU A 101 -5.91 10.33 -17.43
C GLU A 101 -4.81 9.43 -18.00
N SER A 102 -3.58 9.93 -18.25
CA SER A 102 -2.47 9.11 -18.76
C SER A 102 -1.84 8.25 -17.65
N GLN A 103 -2.62 7.34 -17.09
CA GLN A 103 -2.12 6.27 -16.23
C GLN A 103 -1.79 5.09 -17.16
N THR A 104 -0.50 4.82 -17.39
CA THR A 104 -0.08 3.60 -18.10
C THR A 104 -0.62 2.40 -17.33
N SER A 105 -1.67 1.77 -17.84
CA SER A 105 -2.35 0.67 -17.16
C SER A 105 -1.56 -0.63 -17.20
N ASP A 106 -0.45 -0.71 -17.97
CA ASP A 106 0.34 -1.91 -18.21
C ASP A 106 1.85 -1.62 -18.21
N VAL A 107 2.68 -2.63 -17.89
CA VAL A 107 4.15 -2.58 -17.98
C VAL A 107 4.56 -2.58 -19.46
N ILE A 108 5.42 -1.64 -19.87
CA ILE A 108 5.85 -1.48 -21.27
C ILE A 108 7.35 -1.72 -21.39
N MET A 109 7.74 -2.59 -22.32
CA MET A 109 9.15 -2.81 -22.67
C MET A 109 9.53 -2.02 -23.91
N TYR A 110 10.53 -1.15 -23.79
CA TYR A 110 11.12 -0.43 -24.91
C TYR A 110 12.45 -1.09 -25.30
N GLN A 111 12.54 -1.56 -26.53
CA GLN A 111 13.72 -2.23 -27.07
C GLN A 111 14.40 -1.31 -28.08
N ILE A 112 15.64 -0.91 -27.79
CA ILE A 112 16.43 0.03 -28.59
C ILE A 112 17.63 -0.73 -29.19
N PHE A 113 17.53 -1.04 -30.49
CA PHE A 113 18.50 -1.85 -31.21
C PHE A 113 19.12 -1.12 -32.41
N GLY A 114 20.31 -1.53 -32.83
CA GLY A 114 20.94 -1.02 -34.06
C GLY A 114 21.64 0.33 -33.89
N PHE A 115 21.79 0.78 -32.63
CA PHE A 115 22.51 1.98 -32.24
C PHE A 115 23.84 1.67 -31.54
N GLU A 116 24.25 0.40 -31.53
CA GLU A 116 25.50 -0.02 -30.89
C GLU A 116 26.71 0.55 -31.63
N GLY A 117 27.67 1.11 -30.89
CA GLY A 117 28.84 1.80 -31.44
C GLY A 117 28.63 3.27 -31.77
N LYS A 118 27.45 3.84 -31.47
CA LYS A 118 27.25 5.30 -31.43
C LYS A 118 27.81 5.84 -30.11
N THR A 119 26.97 5.95 -29.09
CA THR A 119 27.38 6.30 -27.73
C THR A 119 27.60 5.07 -26.86
N LEU A 120 26.85 3.99 -27.11
CA LEU A 120 26.86 2.78 -26.28
C LEU A 120 27.45 1.57 -27.02
N PRO A 121 28.24 0.70 -26.35
CA PRO A 121 28.77 -0.52 -26.95
C PRO A 121 27.77 -1.68 -26.98
N PHE A 122 26.54 -1.48 -26.47
CA PHE A 122 25.48 -2.47 -26.32
C PHE A 122 24.12 -1.86 -26.67
N SER A 123 23.13 -2.74 -26.92
CA SER A 123 21.73 -2.38 -27.05
C SER A 123 21.09 -2.12 -25.69
N LEU A 124 19.99 -1.37 -25.65
CA LEU A 124 19.24 -1.10 -24.43
C LEU A 124 17.84 -1.73 -24.48
N THR A 125 17.43 -2.31 -23.37
CA THR A 125 16.03 -2.66 -23.08
C THR A 125 15.60 -1.91 -21.83
N LEU A 126 14.61 -1.05 -21.95
CA LEU A 126 14.06 -0.27 -20.84
C LEU A 126 12.68 -0.81 -20.50
N VAL A 127 12.39 -0.98 -19.22
CA VAL A 127 11.14 -1.55 -18.74
C VAL A 127 10.47 -0.51 -17.88
N ASP A 128 9.41 0.07 -18.43
CA ASP A 128 8.60 1.09 -17.78
C ASP A 128 7.50 0.42 -16.98
N THR A 129 7.47 0.71 -15.69
CA THR A 129 6.37 0.27 -14.83
C THR A 129 5.34 1.38 -14.68
N PRO A 130 4.04 1.04 -14.57
CA PRO A 130 2.99 2.01 -14.28
C PRO A 130 3.38 2.97 -13.16
N GLY A 131 3.05 4.26 -13.32
CA GLY A 131 3.16 5.19 -12.23
C GLY A 131 2.17 4.84 -11.13
N TYR A 132 2.68 4.61 -9.92
CA TYR A 132 1.86 4.36 -8.75
C TYR A 132 1.22 5.70 -8.36
N GLY A 133 -0.12 5.81 -8.36
CA GLY A 133 -0.75 7.13 -8.28
C GLY A 133 -2.29 7.21 -8.38
N GLY A 134 -2.98 6.27 -9.01
CA GLY A 134 -4.46 6.30 -9.11
C GLY A 134 -5.18 5.96 -7.80
N ASN A 135 -6.31 6.62 -7.50
CA ASN A 135 -7.18 6.42 -6.32
C ASN A 135 -7.84 5.03 -6.26
N ARG A 136 -7.08 3.95 -6.26
CA ARG A 136 -7.62 2.59 -6.23
C ARG A 136 -6.92 1.78 -5.15
N ASP A 137 -7.75 1.30 -4.25
CA ASP A 137 -7.56 0.53 -3.01
C ASP A 137 -6.41 -0.48 -3.02
N ASP A 138 -6.07 -0.97 -1.81
CA ASP A 138 -5.02 -1.90 -1.38
C ASP A 138 -4.87 -3.23 -2.18
N THR A 139 -5.60 -3.40 -3.27
CA THR A 139 -5.61 -4.56 -4.18
C THR A 139 -4.64 -4.44 -5.37
N ASN A 140 -4.00 -3.29 -5.57
CA ASN A 140 -3.13 -3.05 -6.73
C ASN A 140 -1.73 -3.70 -6.65
N ASP A 141 -1.20 -3.94 -5.44
CA ASP A 141 0.14 -4.50 -5.25
C ASP A 141 0.23 -5.97 -5.69
N ASP A 142 -0.80 -6.75 -5.38
CA ASP A 142 -0.96 -8.11 -5.87
C ASP A 142 -0.94 -8.11 -7.41
N ILE A 143 -1.62 -7.17 -8.05
CA ILE A 143 -1.73 -7.08 -9.52
C ILE A 143 -0.36 -6.78 -10.14
N ILE A 144 0.43 -5.89 -9.54
CA ILE A 144 1.74 -5.50 -10.07
C ILE A 144 2.79 -6.58 -9.82
N ALA A 145 2.79 -7.18 -8.62
CA ALA A 145 3.62 -8.33 -8.31
C ALA A 145 3.29 -9.52 -9.24
N GLU A 146 2.01 -9.78 -9.48
CA GLU A 146 1.54 -10.79 -10.44
C GLU A 146 2.03 -10.48 -11.86
N ARG A 147 1.94 -9.22 -12.32
CA ARG A 147 2.41 -8.82 -13.67
C ARG A 147 3.92 -8.91 -13.83
N LEU A 148 4.68 -8.48 -12.83
CA LEU A 148 6.14 -8.63 -12.84
C LEU A 148 6.53 -10.12 -12.82
N LEU A 149 5.78 -10.97 -12.10
CA LEU A 149 5.99 -12.41 -12.12
C LEU A 149 5.69 -13.03 -13.49
N GLU A 150 4.54 -12.70 -14.08
CA GLU A 150 4.16 -13.13 -15.45
C GLU A 150 5.29 -12.73 -16.43
N TRP A 151 5.87 -11.55 -16.25
CA TRP A 151 6.98 -11.10 -17.06
C TRP A 151 8.30 -11.85 -16.82
N PHE A 152 8.69 -12.14 -15.58
CA PHE A 152 9.93 -12.87 -15.29
C PHE A 152 9.89 -14.36 -15.69
N THR A 153 8.68 -14.90 -15.87
CA THR A 153 8.44 -16.34 -16.08
C THR A 153 7.94 -16.72 -17.47
N SER A 154 7.61 -15.75 -18.32
CA SER A 154 7.18 -15.98 -19.71
C SER A 154 8.33 -16.40 -20.62
N ASP A 155 8.07 -17.25 -21.61
CA ASP A 155 9.07 -17.79 -22.55
C ASP A 155 9.67 -16.72 -23.52
N GLY A 156 9.16 -15.48 -23.47
CA GLY A 156 9.70 -14.29 -24.14
C GLY A 156 9.96 -13.10 -23.20
N GLY A 157 9.94 -13.36 -21.89
CA GLY A 157 10.12 -12.37 -20.83
C GLY A 157 11.57 -11.98 -20.59
N VAL A 158 11.81 -11.21 -19.52
CA VAL A 158 13.17 -10.87 -19.09
C VAL A 158 13.57 -11.75 -17.92
N HIS A 159 14.65 -12.50 -18.10
CA HIS A 159 15.20 -13.38 -17.08
C HIS A 159 16.42 -12.79 -16.35
N GLU A 160 16.96 -11.68 -16.90
CA GLU A 160 18.14 -10.99 -16.39
C GLU A 160 17.96 -9.48 -16.42
N VAL A 161 18.22 -8.81 -15.30
CA VAL A 161 18.16 -7.36 -15.17
C VAL A 161 19.54 -6.84 -14.79
N HIS A 162 19.98 -5.80 -15.49
CA HIS A 162 21.28 -5.18 -15.25
C HIS A 162 21.17 -4.02 -14.26
N ALA A 163 20.06 -3.28 -14.30
CA ALA A 163 19.82 -2.19 -13.35
C ALA A 163 18.34 -2.07 -13.01
N VAL A 164 18.06 -1.69 -11.77
CA VAL A 164 16.75 -1.26 -11.30
C VAL A 164 16.87 0.21 -10.92
N GLY A 165 16.27 1.10 -11.70
CA GLY A 165 16.26 2.54 -11.46
C GLY A 165 15.10 2.94 -10.55
N LEU A 166 15.41 3.43 -9.35
CA LEU A 166 14.46 4.11 -8.47
C LEU A 166 14.33 5.56 -8.91
N VAL A 167 13.22 5.93 -9.52
CA VAL A 167 12.99 7.24 -10.16
C VAL A 167 12.18 8.16 -9.25
N LEU A 168 12.80 9.27 -8.84
CA LEU A 168 12.20 10.31 -7.98
C LEU A 168 12.69 11.69 -8.42
N LYS A 169 11.99 12.77 -8.07
CA LYS A 169 12.48 14.14 -8.38
C LYS A 169 13.60 14.51 -7.42
N ALA A 170 14.61 15.25 -7.87
CA ALA A 170 15.74 15.69 -7.05
C ALA A 170 15.32 16.65 -5.92
N SER A 171 14.22 17.38 -6.11
CA SER A 171 13.61 18.27 -5.10
C SER A 171 12.70 17.55 -4.10
N VAL A 172 12.58 16.22 -4.17
CA VAL A 172 11.77 15.46 -3.20
C VAL A 172 12.45 15.56 -1.84
N ASN A 173 11.80 16.27 -0.90
CA ASN A 173 12.29 16.42 0.48
C ASN A 173 11.88 15.25 1.38
N ARG A 174 10.86 14.48 0.98
CA ARG A 174 10.39 13.29 1.67
C ARG A 174 9.66 12.37 0.69
N LEU A 175 9.86 11.06 0.81
CA LEU A 175 9.03 10.10 0.10
C LEU A 175 7.62 10.16 0.69
N SER A 176 6.61 10.38 -0.16
CA SER A 176 5.22 10.22 0.25
C SER A 176 5.03 8.81 0.86
N ASP A 177 4.04 8.64 1.74
CA ASP A 177 3.74 7.34 2.33
C ASP A 177 3.53 6.28 1.25
N ARG A 178 2.94 6.72 0.13
CA ARG A 178 2.74 5.95 -1.08
C ARG A 178 4.03 5.59 -1.81
N LEU A 179 4.96 6.53 -2.03
CA LEU A 179 6.22 6.26 -2.74
C LEU A 179 7.13 5.34 -1.92
N GLY A 180 7.21 5.59 -0.60
CA GLY A 180 7.92 4.73 0.33
C GLY A 180 7.32 3.33 0.37
N TYR A 181 5.98 3.24 0.39
CA TYR A 181 5.25 1.98 0.29
C TYR A 181 5.58 1.24 -1.02
N VAL A 182 5.50 1.91 -2.17
CA VAL A 182 5.77 1.34 -3.49
C VAL A 182 7.19 0.81 -3.61
N PHE A 183 8.19 1.61 -3.20
CA PHE A 183 9.57 1.15 -3.20
C PHE A 183 9.77 -0.05 -2.28
N ASN A 184 9.11 -0.08 -1.13
CA ASN A 184 9.18 -1.22 -0.23
C ASN A 184 8.47 -2.46 -0.81
N SER A 185 7.25 -2.31 -1.34
CA SER A 185 6.48 -3.39 -1.96
C SER A 185 7.24 -3.99 -3.12
N VAL A 186 7.75 -3.17 -4.04
CA VAL A 186 8.48 -3.64 -5.22
C VAL A 186 9.87 -4.17 -4.86
N ALA A 187 10.64 -3.49 -3.99
CA ALA A 187 11.92 -4.01 -3.50
C ALA A 187 11.74 -5.38 -2.86
N SER A 188 10.63 -5.59 -2.15
CA SER A 188 10.33 -6.86 -1.50
C SER A 188 9.99 -8.00 -2.47
N LEU A 189 9.76 -7.73 -3.75
CA LEU A 189 9.65 -8.75 -4.80
C LEU A 189 11.02 -9.25 -5.24
N PHE A 190 12.07 -8.44 -5.08
CA PHE A 190 13.41 -8.79 -5.51
C PHE A 190 14.14 -9.66 -4.49
N GLY A 191 15.00 -10.54 -5.00
CA GLY A 191 15.98 -11.24 -4.19
C GLY A 191 17.02 -10.27 -3.61
N ALA A 192 17.61 -10.63 -2.47
CA ALA A 192 18.64 -9.82 -1.81
C ALA A 192 19.85 -9.50 -2.71
N ASN A 193 20.12 -10.32 -3.72
CA ASN A 193 21.17 -10.09 -4.72
C ASN A 193 20.95 -8.86 -5.61
N MET A 194 19.73 -8.29 -5.64
CA MET A 194 19.41 -7.14 -6.49
C MET A 194 19.91 -5.80 -5.93
N GLU A 195 20.20 -5.70 -4.63
CA GLU A 195 20.55 -4.43 -3.97
C GLU A 195 21.68 -3.66 -4.68
N LYS A 196 22.75 -4.37 -5.06
CA LYS A 196 23.92 -3.81 -5.76
C LYS A 196 23.64 -3.32 -7.19
N ASN A 197 22.48 -3.67 -7.76
CA ASN A 197 22.04 -3.27 -9.09
C ASN A 197 20.87 -2.28 -9.02
N MET A 198 20.49 -1.81 -7.84
CA MET A 198 19.45 -0.79 -7.65
C MET A 198 20.09 0.59 -7.58
N PHE A 199 19.73 1.52 -8.45
CA PHE A 199 20.32 2.85 -8.51
C PHE A 199 19.26 3.94 -8.35
N ALA A 200 19.57 5.02 -7.64
CA ALA A 200 18.70 6.18 -7.57
C ALA A 200 18.86 7.05 -8.83
N LEU A 201 17.76 7.28 -9.57
CA LEU A 201 17.71 8.09 -10.78
C LEU A 201 16.86 9.34 -10.50
N LEU A 202 17.52 10.46 -10.25
CA LEU A 202 16.91 11.67 -9.71
C LEU A 202 16.59 12.66 -10.84
N THR A 203 15.32 12.84 -11.16
CA THR A 203 14.86 13.69 -12.26
C THR A 203 14.61 15.13 -11.81
N HIS A 204 14.38 16.05 -12.75
CA HIS A 204 14.12 17.47 -12.44
C HIS A 204 15.23 18.13 -11.61
N SER A 205 16.46 17.65 -11.72
CA SER A 205 17.61 18.27 -11.06
C SER A 205 17.86 19.67 -11.62
N ASP A 206 18.24 20.60 -10.75
CA ASP A 206 18.69 21.95 -11.10
C ASP A 206 20.21 22.03 -11.33
N GLY A 207 20.91 20.89 -11.31
CA GLY A 207 22.37 20.79 -11.40
C GLY A 207 23.08 20.84 -10.04
N GLY A 208 22.35 21.06 -8.94
CA GLY A 208 22.89 21.04 -7.58
C GLY A 208 22.92 19.65 -6.94
N PRO A 209 23.59 19.51 -5.78
CA PRO A 209 23.57 18.28 -4.98
C PRO A 209 22.14 17.90 -4.57
N PRO A 210 21.70 16.64 -4.80
CA PRO A 210 20.33 16.23 -4.51
C PRO A 210 20.14 15.78 -3.06
N ASP A 211 20.65 16.55 -2.09
CA ASP A 211 20.73 16.17 -0.67
C ASP A 211 19.37 15.81 -0.07
N ASN A 212 18.33 16.53 -0.49
CA ASN A 212 16.95 16.32 -0.05
C ASN A 212 16.43 14.92 -0.44
N ALA A 213 16.60 14.55 -1.71
CA ALA A 213 16.17 13.25 -2.22
C ALA A 213 16.98 12.09 -1.61
N LEU A 214 18.29 12.29 -1.40
CA LEU A 214 19.14 11.30 -0.73
C LEU A 214 18.76 11.12 0.74
N THR A 215 18.48 12.22 1.45
CA THR A 215 17.99 12.19 2.83
C THR A 215 16.64 11.48 2.90
N ALA A 216 15.73 11.77 1.98
CA ALA A 216 14.42 11.11 1.91
C ALA A 216 14.52 9.58 1.72
N LEU A 217 15.45 9.11 0.86
CA LEU A 217 15.73 7.69 0.69
C LEU A 217 16.35 7.05 1.93
N ALA A 218 17.25 7.75 2.60
CA ALA A 218 17.89 7.31 3.84
C ALA A 218 16.90 7.20 5.00
N ASP A 219 16.08 8.23 5.22
CA ASP A 219 15.03 8.27 6.24
C ASP A 219 13.98 7.18 6.03
N ALA A 220 13.67 6.87 4.78
CA ALA A 220 12.77 5.78 4.40
C ALA A 220 13.44 4.39 4.43
N GLN A 221 14.73 4.32 4.74
CA GLN A 221 15.53 3.09 4.76
C GLN A 221 15.39 2.26 3.48
N ILE A 222 15.37 2.94 2.33
CA ILE A 222 15.32 2.28 1.03
C ILE A 222 16.70 1.71 0.74
N LYS A 223 16.76 0.41 0.40
CA LYS A 223 17.98 -0.27 -0.01
C LYS A 223 18.26 -0.01 -1.48
N TYR A 224 19.49 0.43 -1.77
CA TYR A 224 20.00 0.63 -3.13
C TYR A 224 21.53 0.60 -3.09
N ALA A 225 22.14 0.55 -4.27
CA ALA A 225 23.56 0.33 -4.46
C ALA A 225 24.39 1.40 -3.75
N LYS A 226 25.46 0.91 -3.12
CA LYS A 226 26.51 1.71 -2.50
C LYS A 226 27.85 1.34 -3.13
N ASP A 227 28.75 2.31 -3.21
CA ASP A 227 30.12 2.07 -3.66
C ASP A 227 30.96 1.36 -2.59
N GLU A 228 32.25 1.12 -2.90
CA GLU A 228 33.18 0.44 -2.00
C GLU A 228 33.42 1.22 -0.69
N GLN A 229 33.16 2.52 -0.70
CA GLN A 229 33.25 3.43 0.45
C GLN A 229 31.93 3.50 1.23
N GLY A 230 30.91 2.75 0.81
CA GLY A 230 29.58 2.72 1.42
C GLY A 230 28.73 3.94 1.08
N GLN A 231 29.13 4.77 0.12
CA GLN A 231 28.37 5.94 -0.32
C GLN A 231 27.27 5.55 -1.31
N PRO A 232 26.09 6.19 -1.23
CA PRO A 232 25.00 6.06 -2.19
C PRO A 232 25.43 6.21 -3.67
N VAL A 233 25.06 5.26 -4.53
CA VAL A 233 25.20 5.41 -5.99
C VAL A 233 23.90 5.95 -6.58
N TYR A 234 23.95 7.19 -7.07
CA TYR A 234 22.82 7.91 -7.66
C TYR A 234 23.25 8.66 -8.93
N PHE A 235 22.28 9.04 -9.77
CA PHE A 235 22.47 9.81 -10.99
C PHE A 235 21.41 10.90 -11.09
N VAL A 236 21.76 12.09 -11.58
CA VAL A 236 20.85 13.23 -11.68
C VAL A 236 20.55 13.60 -13.12
N PHE A 237 19.29 13.94 -13.40
CA PHE A 237 18.81 14.29 -14.74
C PHE A 237 17.89 15.51 -14.66
N ASN A 238 18.10 16.51 -15.53
CA ASN A 238 17.26 17.69 -15.57
C ASN A 238 15.93 17.45 -16.34
N ASN A 239 15.95 16.54 -17.33
CA ASN A 239 14.82 16.16 -18.19
C ASN A 239 14.20 17.29 -19.05
N ARG A 240 14.89 18.42 -19.27
CA ARG A 240 14.40 19.54 -20.11
C ARG A 240 14.95 19.55 -21.55
N GLN A 241 15.54 18.46 -22.02
CA GLN A 241 16.18 18.39 -23.33
C GLN A 241 15.24 18.65 -24.51
N SER A 242 13.94 18.41 -24.34
CA SER A 242 12.90 18.72 -25.34
C SER A 242 12.34 20.14 -25.25
N THR A 243 12.82 20.98 -24.33
CA THR A 243 12.32 22.35 -24.18
C THR A 243 12.81 23.24 -25.31
N GLN A 244 11.91 24.08 -25.83
CA GLN A 244 12.21 25.01 -26.91
C GLN A 244 13.29 26.01 -26.50
N ARG A 245 14.36 26.05 -27.29
CA ARG A 245 15.56 26.88 -27.14
C ARG A 245 15.28 28.31 -27.58
N THR A 246 14.57 29.03 -26.74
CA THR A 246 14.31 30.46 -26.95
C THR A 246 15.49 31.30 -26.40
N GLY A 247 15.77 32.44 -27.04
CA GLY A 247 17.01 33.21 -26.81
C GLY A 247 17.30 33.60 -25.35
N ARG A 248 16.27 33.82 -24.51
CA ARG A 248 16.45 34.13 -23.08
C ARG A 248 16.96 32.94 -22.25
N TYR A 249 16.59 31.71 -22.61
CA TYR A 249 16.85 30.51 -21.81
C TYR A 249 17.94 29.60 -22.41
N MET A 250 18.49 29.97 -23.58
CA MET A 250 19.46 29.18 -24.33
C MET A 250 20.66 28.75 -23.48
N ARG A 251 21.25 29.66 -22.68
CA ARG A 251 22.39 29.33 -21.81
C ARG A 251 22.04 28.26 -20.77
N ASN A 252 20.91 28.43 -20.09
CA ASN A 252 20.47 27.50 -19.04
C ASN A 252 20.08 26.14 -19.62
N LEU A 253 19.43 26.11 -20.79
CA LEU A 253 19.09 24.87 -21.48
C LEU A 253 20.32 24.13 -22.00
N LYS A 254 21.34 24.87 -22.45
CA LYS A 254 22.61 24.28 -22.89
C LYS A 254 23.35 23.65 -21.70
N ASN A 255 23.47 24.37 -20.58
CA ASN A 255 24.09 23.81 -19.37
C ASN A 255 23.33 22.56 -18.90
N ALA A 256 22.00 22.61 -18.82
CA ALA A 256 21.18 21.46 -18.44
C ALA A 256 21.36 20.24 -19.39
N TRP A 257 21.64 20.48 -20.67
CA TRP A 257 21.98 19.42 -21.62
C TRP A 257 23.35 18.81 -21.31
N GLU A 258 24.39 19.65 -21.16
CA GLU A 258 25.76 19.23 -20.85
C GLU A 258 25.82 18.44 -19.54
N ASP A 259 25.19 18.94 -18.48
CA ASP A 259 25.10 18.27 -17.17
C ASP A 259 24.44 16.89 -17.28
N SER A 260 23.33 16.80 -18.03
CA SER A 260 22.63 15.53 -18.22
C SER A 260 23.42 14.57 -19.11
N GLU A 261 24.19 15.06 -20.08
CA GLU A 261 25.05 14.24 -20.93
C GLU A 261 26.19 13.61 -20.13
N ASP A 262 26.82 14.36 -19.24
CA ASP A 262 27.90 13.89 -18.38
C ASP A 262 27.39 12.88 -17.34
N GLU A 263 26.23 13.12 -16.75
CA GLU A 263 25.57 12.15 -15.87
C GLU A 263 25.15 10.88 -16.61
N MET A 264 24.69 11.01 -17.87
CA MET A 264 24.41 9.85 -18.73
C MET A 264 25.67 9.03 -19.03
N LYS A 265 26.81 9.68 -19.30
CA LYS A 265 28.11 8.98 -19.47
C LYS A 265 28.44 8.19 -18.21
N ARG A 266 28.39 8.84 -17.04
CA ARG A 266 28.67 8.21 -15.73
C ARG A 266 27.75 7.02 -15.48
N PHE A 267 26.45 7.15 -15.73
CA PHE A 267 25.49 6.06 -15.58
C PHE A 267 25.80 4.88 -16.51
N MET A 268 26.17 5.16 -17.75
CA MET A 268 26.44 4.12 -18.75
C MET A 268 27.77 3.41 -18.53
N GLU A 269 28.78 4.10 -17.98
CA GLU A 269 30.04 3.49 -17.53
C GLU A 269 29.80 2.46 -16.42
N VAL A 270 29.01 2.85 -15.40
CA VAL A 270 28.59 1.94 -14.34
C VAL A 270 27.81 0.76 -14.93
N LEU A 271 26.78 1.02 -15.73
CA LEU A 271 25.94 -0.03 -16.33
C LEU A 271 26.73 -1.01 -17.22
N ASN A 272 27.76 -0.54 -17.92
CA ASN A 272 28.58 -1.35 -18.79
C ASN A 272 29.30 -2.47 -18.01
N VAL A 273 29.87 -2.13 -16.85
CA VAL A 273 30.58 -3.07 -15.97
C VAL A 273 29.65 -3.82 -15.01
N THR A 274 28.43 -3.32 -14.78
CA THR A 274 27.43 -4.00 -13.93
C THR A 274 27.05 -5.36 -14.51
N GLU A 275 27.26 -6.41 -13.70
CA GLU A 275 26.86 -7.77 -13.99
C GLU A 275 25.33 -7.92 -13.92
N ALA A 276 24.78 -8.70 -14.85
CA ALA A 276 23.35 -9.00 -14.83
C ALA A 276 22.98 -9.81 -13.59
N GLN A 277 21.88 -9.45 -12.94
CA GLN A 277 21.28 -10.28 -11.90
C GLN A 277 20.20 -11.17 -12.51
N THR A 278 20.34 -12.47 -12.31
CA THR A 278 19.30 -13.44 -12.66
C THR A 278 18.09 -13.22 -11.75
N LEU A 279 16.90 -13.30 -12.33
CA LEU A 279 15.65 -13.10 -11.60
C LEU A 279 15.14 -14.38 -10.93
N ARG A 280 15.98 -15.44 -10.86
CA ARG A 280 15.60 -16.72 -10.24
C ARG A 280 15.22 -16.56 -8.77
N THR A 281 16.02 -15.82 -7.99
CA THR A 281 15.72 -15.53 -6.58
C THR A 281 14.45 -14.69 -6.43
N THR A 282 14.26 -13.69 -7.29
CA THR A 282 13.04 -12.86 -7.36
C THR A 282 11.80 -13.72 -7.65
N VAL A 283 11.88 -14.62 -8.63
CA VAL A 283 10.80 -15.58 -8.93
C VAL A 283 10.54 -16.49 -7.75
N GLU A 284 11.58 -16.94 -7.04
CA GLU A 284 11.43 -17.74 -5.81
C GLU A 284 10.71 -16.93 -4.70
N VAL A 285 11.13 -15.69 -4.44
CA VAL A 285 10.48 -14.78 -3.46
C VAL A 285 8.99 -14.65 -3.74
N ILE A 286 8.61 -14.32 -4.98
CA ILE A 286 7.21 -14.12 -5.33
C ILE A 286 6.42 -15.43 -5.17
N ASN A 287 7.00 -16.57 -5.57
CA ASN A 287 6.35 -17.87 -5.40
C ASN A 287 6.13 -18.24 -3.92
N GLN A 288 7.11 -17.98 -3.06
CA GLN A 288 6.99 -18.23 -1.62
C GLN A 288 5.85 -17.39 -1.00
N ARG A 289 5.66 -16.15 -1.45
CA ARG A 289 4.55 -15.30 -1.00
C ARG A 289 3.19 -15.83 -1.43
N ASN A 290 3.08 -16.24 -2.70
CA ASN A 290 1.84 -16.82 -3.22
C ASN A 290 1.48 -18.10 -2.45
N GLN A 291 2.47 -18.96 -2.19
CA GLN A 291 2.29 -20.17 -1.38
C GLN A 291 1.90 -19.86 0.06
N LEU A 292 2.54 -18.88 0.72
CA LEU A 292 2.17 -18.45 2.07
C LEU A 292 0.70 -17.96 2.12
N LYS A 293 0.29 -17.14 1.16
CA LYS A 293 -1.09 -16.63 1.07
C LYS A 293 -2.09 -17.76 0.89
N GLU A 294 -1.79 -18.72 0.03
CA GLU A 294 -2.62 -19.91 -0.19
C GLU A 294 -2.69 -20.80 1.06
N CYS A 295 -1.57 -21.02 1.75
CA CYS A 295 -1.52 -21.77 3.01
C CYS A 295 -2.42 -21.12 4.06
N ILE A 296 -2.32 -19.80 4.25
CA ILE A 296 -3.12 -19.07 5.25
C ILE A 296 -4.61 -19.15 4.92
N ILE A 297 -4.99 -18.94 3.66
CA ILE A 297 -6.39 -19.08 3.22
C ILE A 297 -6.92 -20.50 3.50
N ASN A 298 -6.12 -21.52 3.19
CA ASN A 298 -6.48 -22.91 3.45
C ASN A 298 -6.67 -23.19 4.96
N ILE A 299 -5.77 -22.69 5.81
CA ILE A 299 -5.88 -22.82 7.27
C ILE A 299 -7.16 -22.13 7.77
N GLN A 300 -7.43 -20.91 7.31
CA GLN A 300 -8.64 -20.16 7.68
C GLN A 300 -9.93 -20.89 7.26
N ASP A 301 -9.97 -21.48 6.07
CA ASP A 301 -11.13 -22.26 5.61
C ASP A 301 -11.29 -23.55 6.43
N LYS A 302 -10.18 -24.22 6.80
CA LYS A 302 -10.20 -25.40 7.68
C LYS A 302 -10.69 -25.07 9.08
N LEU A 303 -10.25 -23.95 9.65
CA LEU A 303 -10.68 -23.49 10.96
C LEU A 303 -12.20 -23.30 11.05
N LYS A 304 -12.80 -22.65 10.04
CA LYS A 304 -14.26 -22.53 9.94
C LYS A 304 -14.95 -23.89 9.91
N PHE A 305 -14.35 -24.86 9.21
CA PHE A 305 -14.89 -26.21 9.15
C PHE A 305 -14.76 -26.96 10.48
N ILE A 306 -13.63 -26.82 11.18
CA ILE A 306 -13.39 -27.39 12.50
C ILE A 306 -14.39 -26.84 13.52
N GLU A 307 -14.65 -25.53 13.50
CA GLU A 307 -15.61 -24.88 14.40
C GLU A 307 -17.04 -25.39 14.18
N LEU A 308 -17.45 -25.54 12.92
CA LEU A 308 -18.75 -26.15 12.56
C LEU A 308 -18.84 -27.61 13.00
N LYS A 309 -17.78 -28.41 12.79
CA LYS A 309 -17.73 -29.82 13.22
C LYS A 309 -17.76 -29.96 14.74
N LYS A 310 -17.06 -29.07 15.47
CA LYS A 310 -17.09 -29.05 16.94
C LYS A 310 -18.50 -28.77 17.45
N THR A 311 -19.17 -27.79 16.86
CA THR A 311 -20.57 -27.47 17.16
C THR A 311 -21.49 -28.66 16.89
N GLN A 312 -21.29 -29.36 15.78
CA GLN A 312 -22.04 -30.58 15.45
C GLN A 312 -21.81 -31.70 16.48
N ILE A 313 -20.56 -31.94 16.89
CA ILE A 313 -20.23 -32.94 17.92
C ILE A 313 -20.87 -32.58 19.26
N ASP A 314 -20.82 -31.31 19.65
CA ASP A 314 -21.39 -30.84 20.91
C ASP A 314 -22.93 -30.95 20.91
N GLN A 315 -23.57 -30.64 19.78
CA GLN A 315 -25.01 -30.85 19.59
C GLN A 315 -25.39 -32.33 19.68
N GLU A 316 -24.65 -33.24 19.03
CA GLU A 316 -24.93 -34.68 19.11
C GLU A 316 -24.70 -35.25 20.51
N LYS A 317 -23.69 -34.76 21.24
CA LYS A 317 -23.48 -35.11 22.65
C LYS A 317 -24.63 -34.61 23.53
N ALA A 318 -25.08 -33.37 23.34
CA ALA A 318 -26.19 -32.81 24.09
C ALA A 318 -27.52 -33.54 23.78
N LEU A 319 -27.75 -33.88 22.51
CA LEU A 319 -28.86 -34.72 22.08
C LEU A 319 -28.82 -36.09 22.74
N HIS A 320 -27.64 -36.72 22.80
CA HIS A 320 -27.45 -38.00 23.47
C HIS A 320 -27.85 -37.94 24.96
N ILE A 321 -27.33 -36.97 25.71
CA ILE A 321 -27.62 -36.79 27.14
C ILE A 321 -29.12 -36.54 27.37
N LYS A 322 -29.71 -35.59 26.63
CA LYS A 322 -31.16 -35.30 26.73
C LYS A 322 -32.02 -36.51 26.38
N CYS A 323 -31.59 -37.32 25.41
CA CYS A 323 -32.32 -38.51 25.00
C CYS A 323 -32.29 -39.60 26.09
N GLU A 324 -31.13 -39.83 26.72
CA GLU A 324 -31.02 -40.73 27.88
C GLU A 324 -31.96 -40.33 29.02
N GLU A 325 -32.09 -39.03 29.31
CA GLU A 325 -33.00 -38.50 30.33
C GLU A 325 -34.46 -38.72 29.94
N LYS A 326 -34.85 -38.39 28.71
CA LYS A 326 -36.24 -38.49 28.24
C LYS A 326 -36.71 -39.91 27.98
N MET A 327 -35.80 -40.84 27.64
CA MET A 327 -36.11 -42.27 27.58
C MET A 327 -36.45 -42.84 28.96
N LYS A 328 -35.82 -42.35 30.05
CA LYS A 328 -36.22 -42.69 31.42
C LYS A 328 -37.59 -42.10 31.79
N ALA A 329 -37.95 -40.96 31.21
CA ALA A 329 -39.21 -40.25 31.49
C ALA A 329 -40.40 -40.65 30.57
N ASN A 330 -40.15 -41.39 29.48
CA ASN A 330 -41.17 -41.87 28.52
C ASN A 330 -41.92 -40.75 27.76
N GLU A 331 -41.27 -39.61 27.51
CA GLU A 331 -41.83 -38.45 26.82
C GLU A 331 -41.43 -38.36 25.33
N ASN A 332 -42.28 -37.75 24.49
CA ASN A 332 -41.99 -37.49 23.09
C ASN A 332 -41.12 -36.23 22.89
N TYR A 333 -40.15 -36.29 21.97
CA TYR A 333 -39.19 -35.22 21.71
C TYR A 333 -38.95 -34.96 20.22
N GLU A 334 -38.79 -33.68 19.88
CA GLU A 334 -38.39 -33.20 18.56
C GLU A 334 -37.48 -31.98 18.74
N GLU A 335 -36.36 -31.94 18.02
CA GLU A 335 -35.44 -30.79 18.02
C GLU A 335 -34.86 -30.60 16.61
N ASP A 336 -34.74 -29.34 16.20
CA ASP A 336 -34.06 -28.97 14.96
C ASP A 336 -32.56 -28.88 15.23
N VAL A 337 -31.77 -29.60 14.45
CA VAL A 337 -30.30 -29.66 14.59
C VAL A 337 -29.68 -29.04 13.35
N ASP A 338 -28.66 -28.20 13.56
CA ASP A 338 -27.94 -27.59 12.45
C ASP A 338 -26.89 -28.59 11.91
N GLU A 339 -27.13 -29.09 10.70
CA GLU A 339 -26.23 -30.01 10.02
C GLU A 339 -25.37 -29.24 8.99
N PRO A 340 -24.03 -29.30 9.08
CA PRO A 340 -23.16 -28.72 8.06
C PRO A 340 -23.14 -29.59 6.80
N TYR A 341 -23.28 -28.96 5.64
CA TYR A 341 -23.15 -29.59 4.32
C TYR A 341 -22.25 -28.76 3.39
N LYS A 342 -21.68 -29.41 2.37
CA LYS A 342 -20.87 -28.75 1.33
C LYS A 342 -21.77 -28.29 0.19
N ASP A 343 -21.68 -27.01 -0.14
CA ASP A 343 -22.36 -26.39 -1.27
C ASP A 343 -21.35 -25.82 -2.27
N LYS A 344 -21.78 -25.57 -3.50
CA LYS A 344 -20.95 -24.98 -4.56
C LYS A 344 -21.38 -23.55 -4.82
N GLU A 345 -20.49 -22.61 -4.53
CA GLU A 345 -20.73 -21.20 -4.83
C GLU A 345 -20.00 -20.76 -6.09
N PRO A 346 -20.66 -20.02 -7.00
CA PRO A 346 -20.03 -19.51 -8.20
C PRO A 346 -18.98 -18.45 -7.84
N ILE A 347 -17.89 -18.43 -8.60
CA ILE A 347 -16.87 -17.39 -8.54
C ILE A 347 -16.77 -16.67 -9.87
N GLU A 348 -16.28 -15.43 -9.87
CA GLU A 348 -15.87 -14.76 -11.10
C GLU A 348 -14.75 -15.56 -11.78
N GLY A 349 -15.15 -16.31 -12.80
CA GLY A 349 -14.28 -17.22 -13.53
C GLY A 349 -14.61 -17.22 -15.01
N GLY A 350 -13.64 -17.58 -15.83
CA GLY A 350 -13.77 -17.45 -17.27
C GLY A 350 -12.46 -17.43 -17.98
N ARG A 351 -12.55 -17.52 -19.30
CA ARG A 351 -11.40 -17.26 -20.11
C ARG A 351 -11.03 -15.78 -19.92
N CYS A 352 -9.79 -15.51 -19.53
CA CYS A 352 -9.27 -14.19 -19.23
C CYS A 352 -7.92 -13.99 -19.94
N GLY A 353 -7.46 -12.75 -20.02
CA GLY A 353 -6.30 -12.37 -20.84
C GLY A 353 -6.60 -12.35 -22.35
N PHE A 354 -5.70 -11.74 -23.13
CA PHE A 354 -5.89 -11.52 -24.57
C PHE A 354 -5.97 -12.87 -25.33
N LEU A 355 -6.88 -12.99 -26.31
CA LEU A 355 -7.23 -14.23 -27.04
C LEU A 355 -7.91 -15.34 -26.23
N TRP A 356 -8.38 -15.08 -25.00
CA TRP A 356 -9.12 -16.06 -24.19
C TRP A 356 -8.30 -17.31 -23.79
N MET A 357 -6.97 -17.16 -23.69
CA MET A 357 -6.03 -18.28 -23.57
C MET A 357 -5.77 -18.74 -22.12
N TYR A 358 -6.10 -17.92 -21.12
CA TYR A 358 -6.06 -18.31 -19.71
C TYR A 358 -7.45 -18.63 -19.23
N TYR A 359 -7.61 -19.65 -18.39
CA TYR A 359 -8.88 -19.92 -17.72
C TYR A 359 -8.75 -19.61 -16.24
N ARG A 360 -9.44 -18.57 -15.76
CA ARG A 360 -9.63 -18.32 -14.32
C ARG A 360 -10.69 -19.28 -13.80
N GLY A 361 -10.29 -20.09 -12.83
CA GLY A 361 -11.19 -20.97 -12.09
C GLY A 361 -10.51 -21.48 -10.83
N ALA A 362 -11.27 -22.07 -9.93
CA ALA A 362 -10.76 -22.74 -8.76
C ALA A 362 -10.45 -24.21 -9.07
N THR A 363 -9.35 -24.74 -8.54
CA THR A 363 -9.07 -26.17 -8.57
C THR A 363 -9.65 -26.82 -7.32
N SER A 364 -10.56 -27.76 -7.51
CA SER A 364 -11.32 -28.41 -6.43
C SER A 364 -11.21 -29.93 -6.52
N CYS A 365 -11.05 -30.59 -5.39
CA CYS A 365 -11.05 -32.05 -5.27
C CYS A 365 -12.49 -32.55 -5.18
N LEU A 366 -12.88 -33.48 -6.07
CA LEU A 366 -14.21 -34.07 -6.07
C LEU A 366 -14.39 -35.17 -5.02
N LEU A 367 -13.30 -35.80 -4.56
CA LEU A 367 -13.38 -36.82 -3.52
C LEU A 367 -13.48 -36.22 -2.11
N CYS A 368 -12.75 -35.13 -1.88
CA CYS A 368 -12.75 -34.43 -0.59
C CYS A 368 -13.83 -33.34 -0.50
N GLU A 369 -14.45 -32.98 -1.62
CA GLU A 369 -15.36 -31.82 -1.72
C GLU A 369 -14.72 -30.54 -1.17
N GLU A 370 -13.46 -30.30 -1.57
CA GLU A 370 -12.62 -29.23 -1.07
C GLU A 370 -12.04 -28.39 -2.19
N THR A 371 -12.02 -27.08 -2.00
CA THR A 371 -11.33 -26.16 -2.90
C THR A 371 -9.84 -26.15 -2.56
N CYS A 372 -9.02 -26.75 -3.42
CA CYS A 372 -7.57 -26.82 -3.22
C CYS A 372 -6.85 -25.55 -3.65
N HIS A 373 -7.41 -24.83 -4.62
CA HIS A 373 -6.83 -23.59 -5.15
C HIS A 373 -7.93 -22.64 -5.60
N ARG A 374 -8.19 -21.54 -4.90
CA ARG A 374 -9.30 -20.61 -5.23
C ARG A 374 -9.10 -19.87 -6.56
N LYS A 375 -7.87 -19.51 -6.94
CA LYS A 375 -7.58 -18.70 -8.14
C LYS A 375 -6.48 -19.31 -9.01
N CYS A 376 -6.81 -20.37 -9.75
CA CYS A 376 -5.89 -21.00 -10.69
C CYS A 376 -5.89 -20.28 -12.05
N ARG A 377 -4.76 -19.67 -12.44
CA ARG A 377 -4.57 -18.98 -13.73
C ARG A 377 -3.92 -19.81 -14.84
N MET A 378 -3.65 -21.09 -14.62
CA MET A 378 -3.03 -21.96 -15.64
C MET A 378 -3.82 -21.95 -16.97
N ASN A 379 -3.12 -22.01 -18.11
CA ASN A 379 -3.70 -21.94 -19.46
C ASN A 379 -4.67 -23.09 -19.76
N SER A 380 -4.59 -24.20 -19.01
CA SER A 380 -5.49 -25.35 -19.16
C SER A 380 -6.80 -25.16 -18.38
N THR A 381 -7.89 -25.62 -18.99
CA THR A 381 -9.20 -25.83 -18.35
C THR A 381 -9.21 -27.06 -17.44
N ARG A 382 -8.13 -27.83 -17.42
CA ARG A 382 -7.92 -28.96 -16.53
C ARG A 382 -6.72 -28.69 -15.60
N PRO A 383 -6.70 -29.29 -14.40
CA PRO A 383 -5.52 -29.24 -13.52
C PRO A 383 -4.38 -30.15 -13.98
N ASP A 384 -4.28 -30.44 -15.29
CA ASP A 384 -3.42 -31.44 -15.92
C ASP A 384 -2.06 -30.89 -16.40
N GLY A 385 -1.83 -29.58 -16.33
CA GLY A 385 -0.55 -28.98 -16.69
C GLY A 385 0.60 -29.43 -15.76
N PRO A 386 1.76 -29.89 -16.28
CA PRO A 386 2.89 -30.39 -15.49
C PRO A 386 3.56 -29.35 -14.58
N ARG A 387 3.12 -28.07 -14.61
CA ARG A 387 3.70 -26.96 -13.82
C ARG A 387 2.82 -26.52 -12.63
N CYS A 388 1.69 -27.17 -12.34
CA CYS A 388 0.85 -26.78 -11.21
C CYS A 388 1.50 -27.20 -9.87
N LYS A 389 2.03 -26.21 -9.14
CA LYS A 389 2.76 -26.41 -7.86
C LYS A 389 1.93 -26.97 -6.70
N MET A 390 0.61 -27.10 -6.88
CA MET A 390 -0.29 -27.75 -5.92
C MET A 390 -0.12 -29.27 -5.87
N PHE A 391 0.52 -29.86 -6.88
CA PHE A 391 0.80 -31.28 -6.90
C PHE A 391 2.28 -31.51 -6.67
N ASP A 392 2.59 -32.50 -5.83
CA ASP A 392 3.97 -32.94 -5.64
C ASP A 392 4.55 -33.56 -6.93
N GLY A 393 5.85 -33.87 -6.91
CA GLY A 393 6.53 -34.52 -8.04
C GLY A 393 5.96 -35.89 -8.42
N ARG A 394 5.08 -36.47 -7.59
CA ARG A 394 4.38 -37.75 -7.81
C ARG A 394 2.91 -37.55 -8.24
N GLY A 395 2.44 -36.31 -8.38
CA GLY A 395 1.07 -36.01 -8.82
C GLY A 395 0.00 -36.04 -7.72
N HIS A 396 0.37 -36.00 -6.45
CA HIS A 396 -0.55 -35.94 -5.31
C HIS A 396 -0.77 -34.50 -4.86
N CYS A 397 -2.02 -34.15 -4.56
CA CYS A 397 -2.36 -32.81 -4.08
C CYS A 397 -1.75 -32.58 -2.70
N THR A 398 -1.13 -31.42 -2.50
CA THR A 398 -0.53 -31.03 -1.21
C THR A 398 -1.53 -30.32 -0.28
N VAL A 399 -2.75 -30.05 -0.77
CA VAL A 399 -3.75 -29.21 -0.10
C VAL A 399 -4.94 -30.01 0.47
N CYS A 400 -5.57 -30.89 -0.34
CA CYS A 400 -6.79 -31.58 0.09
C CYS A 400 -6.53 -32.64 1.17
N THR A 401 -7.56 -32.90 1.97
CA THR A 401 -7.53 -33.72 3.19
C THR A 401 -6.95 -35.12 2.98
N ASN A 402 -7.17 -35.73 1.80
CA ASN A 402 -6.69 -37.09 1.51
C ASN A 402 -5.47 -37.11 0.58
N LYS A 403 -4.82 -35.97 0.34
CA LYS A 403 -3.69 -35.82 -0.58
C LYS A 403 -3.97 -36.50 -1.92
N CYS A 404 -5.18 -36.33 -2.43
CA CYS A 404 -5.71 -37.10 -3.54
C CYS A 404 -4.86 -36.93 -4.81
N GLU A 405 -4.80 -37.98 -5.62
CA GLU A 405 -4.20 -37.92 -6.94
C GLU A 405 -4.83 -36.83 -7.81
N ARG A 406 -4.03 -36.25 -8.70
CA ARG A 406 -4.43 -35.19 -9.65
C ARG A 406 -5.70 -35.48 -10.43
N LYS A 407 -5.97 -36.75 -10.75
CA LYS A 407 -7.18 -37.18 -11.50
C LYS A 407 -8.51 -36.85 -10.81
N HIS A 408 -8.50 -36.66 -9.49
CA HIS A 408 -9.70 -36.34 -8.71
C HIS A 408 -9.98 -34.84 -8.61
N HIS A 409 -9.17 -34.01 -9.27
CA HIS A 409 -9.29 -32.58 -9.22
C HIS A 409 -9.90 -32.04 -10.53
N VAL A 410 -10.77 -31.05 -10.40
CA VAL A 410 -11.35 -30.31 -11.52
C VAL A 410 -11.03 -28.84 -11.38
N LYS A 411 -11.04 -28.10 -12.49
CA LYS A 411 -10.86 -26.66 -12.50
C LYS A 411 -12.14 -25.99 -13.01
N GLU A 412 -12.85 -25.31 -12.12
CA GLU A 412 -14.21 -24.83 -12.39
C GLU A 412 -14.45 -23.41 -11.88
N LYS A 413 -15.57 -22.80 -12.29
CA LYS A 413 -15.98 -21.45 -11.86
C LYS A 413 -16.81 -21.46 -10.58
N TRP A 414 -16.51 -22.41 -9.70
CA TRP A 414 -17.15 -22.51 -8.40
C TRP A 414 -16.16 -23.02 -7.36
N ILE A 415 -16.45 -22.72 -6.09
CA ILE A 415 -15.72 -23.21 -4.93
C ILE A 415 -16.65 -23.99 -4.02
N TYR A 416 -16.12 -24.97 -3.32
CA TYR A 416 -16.82 -25.58 -2.20
C TYR A 416 -16.84 -24.61 -1.01
N VAL A 417 -18.04 -24.37 -0.48
CA VAL A 417 -18.29 -23.66 0.77
C VAL A 417 -19.06 -24.57 1.72
N THR A 418 -18.87 -24.39 3.03
CA THR A 418 -19.64 -25.14 4.03
C THR A 418 -20.81 -24.27 4.48
N LYS A 419 -22.04 -24.79 4.39
CA LYS A 419 -23.28 -24.13 4.85
C LYS A 419 -23.97 -25.01 5.89
N THR A 420 -24.84 -24.41 6.71
CA THR A 420 -25.67 -25.14 7.67
C THR A 420 -27.10 -25.25 7.16
N ARG A 421 -27.74 -26.39 7.45
CA ARG A 421 -29.19 -26.59 7.24
C ARG A 421 -29.81 -27.11 8.53
N LYS A 422 -31.03 -26.69 8.83
CA LYS A 422 -31.81 -27.24 9.93
C LYS A 422 -32.43 -28.56 9.51
N VAL A 423 -32.08 -29.63 10.22
CA VAL A 423 -32.67 -30.95 10.05
C VAL A 423 -33.45 -31.28 11.31
N ARG A 424 -34.77 -31.48 11.15
CA ARG A 424 -35.65 -31.89 12.25
C ARG A 424 -35.37 -33.36 12.57
N LYS A 425 -34.91 -33.63 13.79
CA LYS A 425 -34.76 -35.00 14.29
C LYS A 425 -35.92 -35.33 15.21
N THR A 426 -36.61 -36.45 14.94
CA THR A 426 -37.75 -36.90 15.74
C THR A 426 -37.36 -38.05 16.66
N ASN A 427 -38.14 -38.22 17.73
CA ASN A 427 -38.03 -39.38 18.61
C ASN A 427 -38.26 -40.72 17.87
N GLU A 428 -38.97 -40.75 16.73
CA GLU A 428 -39.17 -41.97 15.94
C GLU A 428 -37.92 -42.36 15.13
N ASP A 429 -37.20 -41.39 14.56
CA ASP A 429 -35.93 -41.64 13.86
C ASP A 429 -34.85 -42.18 14.81
N ILE A 430 -34.86 -41.67 16.04
CA ILE A 430 -34.00 -42.14 17.13
C ILE A 430 -34.51 -43.50 17.62
N LYS A 431 -35.80 -43.67 17.96
CA LYS A 431 -36.37 -44.98 18.35
C LYS A 431 -36.17 -46.07 17.30
N LYS A 432 -36.08 -45.74 16.01
CA LYS A 432 -35.78 -46.70 14.94
C LYS A 432 -34.33 -47.18 14.96
N LYS A 433 -33.37 -46.31 15.30
CA LYS A 433 -31.98 -46.70 15.62
C LYS A 433 -31.86 -47.43 16.97
N TYR A 434 -32.71 -47.09 17.95
CA TYR A 434 -32.69 -47.66 19.31
C TYR A 434 -33.55 -48.93 19.50
N LYS A 435 -34.47 -49.25 18.58
CA LYS A 435 -35.26 -50.50 18.59
C LYS A 435 -34.40 -51.77 18.47
N GLU A 436 -33.12 -51.61 18.14
CA GLU A 436 -32.11 -52.69 18.14
C GLU A 436 -31.40 -52.89 19.50
N GLY A 437 -31.76 -52.15 20.57
CA GLY A 437 -31.19 -52.32 21.91
C GLY A 437 -29.74 -51.82 22.03
N VAL A 438 -28.91 -52.48 22.87
CA VAL A 438 -27.48 -52.18 23.14
C VAL A 438 -26.69 -51.85 21.87
N LYS A 439 -27.04 -52.48 20.75
CA LYS A 439 -26.44 -52.30 19.43
C LYS A 439 -26.57 -50.86 18.88
N GLY A 440 -27.69 -50.18 19.14
CA GLY A 440 -27.90 -48.79 18.72
C GLY A 440 -27.07 -47.77 19.53
N MET A 441 -26.78 -48.06 20.80
CA MET A 441 -25.85 -47.24 21.60
C MET A 441 -24.40 -47.43 21.15
N GLU A 442 -24.00 -48.65 20.81
CA GLU A 442 -22.68 -48.92 20.19
C GLU A 442 -22.53 -48.21 18.83
N GLU A 443 -23.57 -48.19 18.00
CA GLU A 443 -23.56 -47.47 16.71
C GLU A 443 -23.49 -45.94 16.86
N HIS A 444 -24.13 -45.38 17.89
CA HIS A 444 -24.02 -43.94 18.19
C HIS A 444 -22.64 -43.58 18.76
N SER A 445 -22.12 -44.38 19.70
CA SER A 445 -20.77 -44.22 20.27
C SER A 445 -19.72 -44.28 19.17
N SER A 446 -19.78 -45.30 18.30
CA SER A 446 -18.88 -45.43 17.16
C SER A 446 -19.02 -44.29 16.14
N THR A 447 -20.21 -43.71 15.98
CA THR A 447 -20.41 -42.51 15.15
C THR A 447 -19.74 -41.29 15.76
N LEU A 448 -19.89 -41.06 17.07
CA LEU A 448 -19.21 -39.97 17.78
C LEU A 448 -17.69 -40.15 17.77
N GLU A 449 -17.19 -41.36 18.02
CA GLU A 449 -15.76 -41.69 17.95
C GLU A 449 -15.20 -41.40 16.55
N ARG A 450 -15.93 -41.78 15.49
CA ARG A 450 -15.53 -41.47 14.11
C ARG A 450 -15.49 -39.97 13.84
N MET A 451 -16.45 -39.20 14.36
CA MET A 451 -16.47 -37.74 14.24
C MET A 451 -15.30 -37.10 15.03
N GLN A 452 -14.97 -37.63 16.21
CA GLN A 452 -13.81 -37.19 17.00
C GLN A 452 -12.49 -37.49 16.29
N GLN A 453 -12.33 -38.70 15.74
CA GLN A 453 -11.16 -39.06 14.92
C GLN A 453 -11.02 -38.19 13.68
N GLU A 454 -12.13 -37.86 13.01
CA GLU A 454 -12.15 -36.92 11.89
C GLU A 454 -11.68 -35.52 12.33
N MET A 455 -12.13 -35.06 13.51
CA MET A 455 -11.72 -33.78 14.08
C MET A 455 -10.23 -33.74 14.44
N GLU A 456 -9.70 -34.80 15.08
CA GLU A 456 -8.26 -34.93 15.38
C GLU A 456 -7.42 -34.88 14.10
N LYS A 457 -7.86 -35.57 13.04
CA LYS A 457 -7.18 -35.53 11.74
C LYS A 457 -7.19 -34.11 11.13
N LEU A 458 -8.28 -33.36 11.30
CA LEU A 458 -8.36 -31.98 10.80
C LEU A 458 -7.43 -31.03 11.57
N LEU A 459 -7.35 -31.17 12.90
CA LEU A 459 -6.42 -30.41 13.74
C LEU A 459 -4.96 -30.72 13.39
N GLU A 460 -4.61 -31.98 13.15
CA GLU A 460 -3.26 -32.36 12.73
C GLU A 460 -2.88 -31.71 11.38
N GLN A 461 -3.82 -31.63 10.44
CA GLN A 461 -3.60 -30.96 9.18
C GLN A 461 -3.52 -29.44 9.29
N GLU A 462 -4.21 -28.85 10.27
CA GLU A 462 -4.05 -27.44 10.60
C GLU A 462 -2.61 -27.18 11.05
N HIS A 463 -2.07 -28.02 11.94
CA HIS A 463 -0.68 -27.94 12.39
C HIS A 463 0.32 -28.08 11.24
N GLU A 464 0.13 -29.06 10.33
CA GLU A 464 0.96 -29.20 9.12
C GLU A 464 0.91 -27.91 8.26
N GLY A 465 -0.25 -27.25 8.20
CA GLY A 465 -0.42 -25.98 7.50
C GLY A 465 0.32 -24.82 8.16
N LEU A 466 0.24 -24.70 9.48
CA LEU A 466 0.95 -23.69 10.26
C LEU A 466 2.47 -23.84 10.13
N GLU A 467 2.98 -25.06 10.21
CA GLU A 467 4.40 -25.35 10.04
C GLU A 467 4.90 -24.98 8.63
N LYS A 468 4.16 -25.35 7.58
CA LYS A 468 4.48 -24.94 6.20
C LYS A 468 4.48 -23.42 6.04
N SER A 469 3.52 -22.73 6.66
CA SER A 469 3.45 -21.27 6.63
C SER A 469 4.68 -20.64 7.29
N PHE A 470 5.12 -21.18 8.42
CA PHE A 470 6.35 -20.78 9.09
C PHE A 470 7.61 -21.03 8.22
N GLN A 471 7.68 -22.18 7.54
CA GLN A 471 8.77 -22.49 6.60
C GLN A 471 8.83 -21.48 5.45
N HIS A 472 7.67 -21.09 4.89
CA HIS A 472 7.60 -20.07 3.84
C HIS A 472 8.11 -18.70 4.34
N ILE A 473 7.74 -18.27 5.55
CA ILE A 473 8.23 -17.02 6.14
C ILE A 473 9.73 -17.05 6.38
N THR A 474 10.25 -18.13 6.95
CA THR A 474 11.68 -18.29 7.22
C THR A 474 12.48 -18.33 5.92
N ARG A 475 11.94 -18.97 4.87
CA ARG A 475 12.55 -18.96 3.55
C ARG A 475 12.58 -17.54 2.98
N LEU A 476 11.46 -16.83 3.03
CA LEU A 476 11.36 -15.43 2.60
C LEU A 476 12.38 -14.54 3.32
N GLU A 477 12.59 -14.77 4.63
CA GLU A 477 13.60 -14.05 5.39
C GLU A 477 15.01 -14.19 4.80
N SER A 478 15.36 -15.39 4.37
CA SER A 478 16.70 -15.68 3.83
C SER A 478 16.95 -15.17 2.41
N ILE A 479 15.89 -14.98 1.60
CA ILE A 479 16.04 -14.70 0.15
C ILE A 479 15.56 -13.32 -0.29
N ALA A 480 14.60 -12.72 0.42
CA ALA A 480 13.99 -11.46 0.00
C ALA A 480 14.88 -10.26 0.35
N LEU A 481 14.94 -9.28 -0.55
CA LEU A 481 15.67 -8.03 -0.32
C LEU A 481 15.11 -7.23 0.87
N LYS A 482 13.78 -7.26 1.02
CA LYS A 482 13.05 -6.66 2.15
C LYS A 482 11.99 -7.64 2.67
N VAL A 483 12.34 -8.28 3.78
CA VAL A 483 11.50 -9.27 4.50
C VAL A 483 10.42 -8.58 5.31
N ASP A 484 10.81 -7.44 5.91
CA ASP A 484 9.99 -6.55 6.73
C ASP A 484 9.01 -5.74 5.85
N SER A 485 8.16 -6.43 5.09
CA SER A 485 7.10 -5.82 4.31
C SER A 485 5.77 -5.90 5.04
N ILE A 486 4.86 -4.98 4.74
CA ILE A 486 3.49 -4.96 5.27
C ILE A 486 2.76 -6.29 4.99
N PHE A 487 3.10 -6.94 3.87
CA PHE A 487 2.62 -8.28 3.53
C PHE A 487 3.01 -9.32 4.60
N THR A 488 4.27 -9.35 5.03
CA THR A 488 4.74 -10.29 6.05
C THR A 488 4.07 -9.99 7.40
N LEU A 489 4.00 -8.71 7.80
CA LEU A 489 3.34 -8.25 9.04
C LEU A 489 1.91 -8.79 9.20
N LYS A 490 1.08 -8.62 8.18
CA LYS A 490 -0.33 -9.06 8.20
C LYS A 490 -0.49 -10.55 8.49
N HIS A 491 0.50 -11.34 8.10
CA HIS A 491 0.49 -12.79 8.26
C HIS A 491 1.16 -13.25 9.56
N LEU A 492 2.06 -12.45 10.14
CA LEU A 492 2.72 -12.76 11.41
C LEU A 492 1.71 -12.84 12.56
N ASP A 493 0.77 -11.90 12.65
CA ASP A 493 -0.21 -11.87 13.75
C ASP A 493 -1.08 -13.12 13.79
N PHE A 494 -1.60 -13.52 12.62
CA PHE A 494 -2.39 -14.73 12.47
C PHE A 494 -1.61 -15.97 12.92
N LEU A 495 -0.35 -16.11 12.51
CA LEU A 495 0.46 -17.28 12.89
C LEU A 495 0.84 -17.26 14.37
N ILE A 496 1.22 -16.10 14.91
CA ILE A 496 1.54 -15.96 16.34
C ILE A 496 0.33 -16.32 17.19
N GLU A 497 -0.87 -15.85 16.84
CA GLU A 497 -2.10 -16.16 17.58
C GLU A 497 -2.43 -17.66 17.56
N ARG A 498 -2.21 -18.34 16.43
CA ARG A 498 -2.62 -19.76 16.27
C ARG A 498 -1.56 -20.77 16.69
N MET A 499 -0.29 -20.39 16.73
CA MET A 499 0.80 -21.27 17.12
C MET A 499 1.09 -21.25 18.64
N GLN A 500 0.08 -20.99 19.49
CA GLN A 500 0.29 -20.88 20.94
C GLN A 500 0.54 -22.22 21.66
N ASP A 501 0.33 -23.36 20.99
CA ASP A 501 0.68 -24.68 21.52
C ASP A 501 2.18 -24.76 21.86
N GLU A 502 2.53 -25.44 22.97
CA GLU A 502 3.92 -25.59 23.44
C GLU A 502 4.86 -26.15 22.36
N LYS A 503 4.36 -27.00 21.46
CA LYS A 503 5.15 -27.58 20.37
C LYS A 503 5.69 -26.55 19.37
N PHE A 504 5.11 -25.35 19.30
CA PHE A 504 5.51 -24.27 18.41
C PHE A 504 6.24 -23.13 19.14
N ALA A 505 6.69 -23.35 20.38
CA ALA A 505 7.28 -22.30 21.21
C ALA A 505 8.47 -21.60 20.55
N GLU A 506 9.32 -22.35 19.84
CA GLU A 506 10.50 -21.81 19.17
C GLU A 506 10.12 -21.03 17.89
N GLU A 507 9.13 -21.50 17.13
CA GLU A 507 8.57 -20.82 15.97
C GLU A 507 7.92 -19.49 16.39
N VAL A 508 7.11 -19.49 17.45
CA VAL A 508 6.50 -18.28 17.99
C VAL A 508 7.55 -17.29 18.49
N ARG A 509 8.62 -17.77 19.13
CA ARG A 509 9.74 -16.91 19.55
C ARG A 509 10.33 -16.18 18.34
N LYS A 510 10.65 -16.89 17.27
CA LYS A 510 11.18 -16.31 16.02
C LYS A 510 10.22 -15.34 15.35
N LEU A 511 8.93 -15.70 15.27
CA LEU A 511 7.89 -14.81 14.69
C LEU A 511 7.74 -13.53 15.52
N LYS A 512 7.80 -13.62 16.85
CA LYS A 512 7.78 -12.45 17.74
C LYS A 512 9.04 -11.60 17.58
N GLU A 513 10.21 -12.19 17.39
CA GLU A 513 11.47 -11.45 17.11
C GLU A 513 11.42 -10.73 15.77
N MET A 514 10.85 -11.36 14.73
CA MET A 514 10.57 -10.70 13.45
C MET A 514 9.63 -9.50 13.67
N LYS A 515 8.49 -9.72 14.32
CA LYS A 515 7.52 -8.66 14.62
C LYS A 515 8.14 -7.52 15.41
N GLN A 516 8.92 -7.83 16.46
CA GLN A 516 9.61 -6.83 17.26
C GLN A 516 10.65 -6.04 16.47
N ARG A 517 11.39 -6.64 15.52
CA ARG A 517 12.29 -5.86 14.65
C ARG A 517 11.53 -4.87 13.78
N MET A 518 10.37 -5.27 13.26
CA MET A 518 9.50 -4.43 12.45
C MET A 518 8.86 -3.30 13.27
N GLU A 519 8.34 -3.62 14.45
CA GLU A 519 7.80 -2.63 15.39
C GLU A 519 8.90 -1.75 15.99
N ALA A 520 10.10 -2.28 16.23
CA ALA A 520 11.24 -1.51 16.72
C ALA A 520 11.64 -0.44 15.72
N GLN A 521 11.57 -0.70 14.41
CA GLN A 521 11.80 0.33 13.38
C GLN A 521 10.79 1.49 13.50
N ALA A 522 9.52 1.20 13.81
CA ALA A 522 8.51 2.23 14.11
C ALA A 522 8.69 2.87 15.50
N TRP A 523 9.09 2.11 16.51
CA TRP A 523 9.37 2.58 17.86
C TRP A 523 10.58 3.52 17.90
N PHE A 524 11.68 3.18 17.22
CA PHE A 524 12.87 4.04 17.11
C PHE A 524 12.51 5.40 16.49
N LYS A 525 11.50 5.45 15.61
CA LYS A 525 11.01 6.70 15.01
C LYS A 525 10.41 7.66 16.04
N TYR A 526 9.79 7.15 17.12
CA TYR A 526 9.13 7.96 18.16
C TYR A 526 9.69 7.79 19.58
N LYS A 527 10.75 7.01 19.75
CA LYS A 527 11.30 6.60 21.06
C LYS A 527 11.43 7.76 22.06
N ASN A 528 12.01 8.88 21.62
CA ASN A 528 12.22 10.06 22.46
C ASN A 528 10.90 10.69 22.94
N ILE A 529 9.84 10.56 22.15
CA ILE A 529 8.52 11.11 22.44
C ILE A 529 7.75 10.13 23.32
N THR A 530 7.77 8.84 23.01
CA THR A 530 7.07 7.81 23.78
C THR A 530 7.66 7.59 25.17
N GLU A 531 8.98 7.80 25.36
CA GLU A 531 9.64 7.73 26.67
C GLU A 531 9.29 8.91 27.58
N THR A 532 8.97 10.06 26.99
CA THR A 532 8.59 11.27 27.74
C THR A 532 7.08 11.41 27.91
N SER A 533 6.28 10.72 27.09
CA SER A 533 4.82 10.74 27.06
C SER A 533 4.19 9.65 27.92
N GLN A 534 2.97 9.86 28.42
CA GLN A 534 2.28 8.90 29.29
C GLN A 534 1.41 7.93 28.46
N LEU A 535 1.56 6.62 28.63
CA LEU A 535 0.68 5.64 27.97
C LEU A 535 -0.74 5.69 28.58
N ILE A 536 -1.75 5.94 27.74
CA ILE A 536 -3.17 5.95 28.11
C ILE A 536 -3.82 4.59 27.80
N GLN A 537 -3.55 4.02 26.63
CA GLN A 537 -4.16 2.76 26.17
C GLN A 537 -3.10 1.85 25.55
N SER A 538 -3.04 0.60 25.99
CA SER A 538 -2.05 -0.40 25.57
C SER A 538 -2.45 -1.27 24.38
N GLY A 539 -3.64 -1.04 23.81
CA GLY A 539 -4.14 -1.77 22.63
C GLY A 539 -3.38 -1.43 21.35
N SER A 540 -3.87 -1.94 20.22
CA SER A 540 -3.41 -1.59 18.87
C SER A 540 -4.41 -0.63 18.23
N PRO A 541 -4.07 0.68 18.06
CA PRO A 541 -2.77 1.31 18.35
C PRO A 541 -2.58 1.69 19.82
N LYS A 542 -1.32 1.80 20.25
CA LYS A 542 -0.96 2.30 21.59
C LYS A 542 -1.19 3.81 21.66
N ILE A 543 -2.01 4.27 22.59
CA ILE A 543 -2.35 5.70 22.71
C ILE A 543 -1.51 6.34 23.83
N TYR A 544 -0.75 7.38 23.49
CA TYR A 544 0.08 8.15 24.42
C TYR A 544 -0.43 9.58 24.59
N ARG A 545 -0.44 10.08 25.82
CA ARG A 545 -0.59 11.50 26.15
C ARG A 545 0.74 12.21 25.96
N LEU A 546 0.78 13.19 25.07
CA LEU A 546 2.01 13.95 24.83
C LEU A 546 2.43 14.72 26.08
N ASN A 547 3.72 14.67 26.38
CA ASN A 547 4.29 15.57 27.37
C ASN A 547 4.42 16.98 26.78
N THR A 548 3.71 17.92 27.38
CA THR A 548 3.57 19.29 26.89
C THR A 548 4.00 20.29 27.95
N VAL A 549 4.58 21.42 27.52
CA VAL A 549 4.82 22.57 28.38
C VAL A 549 3.64 23.53 28.25
N THR A 550 2.88 23.72 29.32
CA THR A 550 1.77 24.67 29.37
C THR A 550 2.23 25.98 30.00
N LYS A 551 2.02 27.10 29.30
CA LYS A 551 2.29 28.45 29.79
C LYS A 551 0.99 29.27 29.71
N ILE A 552 0.72 30.04 30.76
CA ILE A 552 -0.37 31.03 30.78
C ILE A 552 0.28 32.41 30.82
N THR A 553 -0.05 33.28 29.88
CA THR A 553 0.47 34.66 29.80
C THR A 553 -0.69 35.57 29.41
N GLU A 554 -0.99 36.57 30.23
CA GLU A 554 -2.06 37.55 29.96
C GLU A 554 -3.41 36.88 29.61
N GLY A 555 -3.81 35.86 30.38
CA GLY A 555 -5.06 35.12 30.15
C GLY A 555 -4.99 34.06 29.04
N LEU A 556 -3.92 34.02 28.25
CA LEU A 556 -3.78 33.06 27.16
C LEU A 556 -3.07 31.76 27.57
N LYS A 557 -3.71 30.62 27.28
CA LYS A 557 -3.11 29.29 27.44
C LYS A 557 -2.37 28.84 26.18
N THR A 558 -1.06 28.62 26.29
CA THR A 558 -0.22 28.03 25.25
C THR A 558 0.28 26.66 25.70
N VAL A 559 0.02 25.63 24.90
CA VAL A 559 0.46 24.25 25.08
C VAL A 559 1.52 23.95 24.02
N THR A 560 2.75 23.71 24.44
CA THR A 560 3.89 23.51 23.53
C THR A 560 4.37 22.07 23.58
N VAL A 561 4.61 21.48 22.41
CA VAL A 561 5.33 20.21 22.23
C VAL A 561 6.59 20.46 21.42
N GLY A 562 7.72 19.96 21.93
CA GLY A 562 9.03 20.12 21.29
C GLY A 562 9.64 21.51 21.48
N THR A 563 10.67 21.81 20.69
CA THR A 563 11.48 23.03 20.82
C THR A 563 11.50 23.83 19.53
N LYS A 564 11.15 25.12 19.61
CA LYS A 564 11.12 26.04 18.46
C LYS A 564 12.52 26.23 17.87
N LYS A 565 12.67 26.03 16.56
CA LYS A 565 13.91 26.33 15.83
C LYS A 565 13.80 27.72 15.19
N VAL A 566 14.79 28.59 15.44
CA VAL A 566 14.77 30.01 15.04
C VAL A 566 14.69 30.23 13.51
N ASN A 567 15.17 29.28 12.71
CA ASN A 567 15.25 29.39 11.24
C ASN A 567 14.21 28.55 10.48
N ARG A 568 13.13 28.12 11.13
CA ARG A 568 12.08 27.31 10.49
C ARG A 568 10.78 28.11 10.38
N LEU A 569 10.15 28.03 9.21
CA LEU A 569 8.83 28.64 8.99
C LEU A 569 7.83 28.06 10.00
N ASN A 570 6.91 28.89 10.47
CA ASN A 570 5.81 28.48 11.32
C ASN A 570 4.50 28.91 10.66
N LYS A 571 3.55 27.99 10.52
CA LYS A 571 2.22 28.27 9.98
C LYS A 571 1.19 28.18 11.09
N THR A 572 0.29 29.15 11.13
CA THR A 572 -0.74 29.26 12.16
C THR A 572 -2.11 29.03 11.55
N ILE A 573 -2.85 28.06 12.08
CA ILE A 573 -4.21 27.75 11.65
C ILE A 573 -5.17 28.05 12.80
N LEU A 574 -6.15 28.91 12.54
CA LEU A 574 -7.24 29.19 13.47
C LEU A 574 -8.40 28.22 13.20
N LEU A 575 -8.83 27.47 14.21
CA LEU A 575 -9.94 26.52 14.10
C LEU A 575 -11.17 27.09 14.78
N LEU A 576 -12.24 27.23 14.00
CA LEU A 576 -13.53 27.78 14.43
C LEU A 576 -14.62 26.75 14.22
N GLY A 577 -15.59 26.64 15.13
CA GLY A 577 -16.74 25.76 14.95
C GLY A 577 -17.55 25.62 16.23
N GLU A 578 -18.77 25.11 16.13
CA GLU A 578 -19.65 24.91 17.29
C GLU A 578 -19.08 23.86 18.27
N THR A 579 -19.58 23.84 19.52
CA THR A 579 -19.25 22.76 20.46
C THR A 579 -19.65 21.41 19.87
N GLY A 580 -18.78 20.40 20.00
CA GLY A 580 -19.07 19.05 19.53
C GLY A 580 -18.88 18.83 18.03
N THR A 581 -18.43 19.81 17.23
CA THR A 581 -18.08 19.62 15.80
C THR A 581 -16.78 18.85 15.58
N GLY A 582 -16.08 18.41 16.63
CA GLY A 582 -14.88 17.58 16.52
C GLY A 582 -13.55 18.35 16.41
N LYS A 583 -13.50 19.63 16.81
CA LYS A 583 -12.28 20.45 16.83
C LYS A 583 -11.11 19.77 17.57
N SER A 584 -11.34 19.29 18.79
CA SER A 584 -10.33 18.59 19.60
C SER A 584 -9.79 17.32 18.91
N THR A 585 -10.67 16.54 18.29
CA THR A 585 -10.30 15.36 17.49
C THR A 585 -9.46 15.77 16.29
N LEU A 586 -9.86 16.82 15.58
CA LEU A 586 -9.13 17.35 14.44
C LEU A 586 -7.74 17.86 14.85
N ILE A 587 -7.60 18.52 16.01
CA ILE A 587 -6.30 18.93 16.55
C ILE A 587 -5.40 17.72 16.79
N ASN A 588 -5.92 16.68 17.45
CA ASN A 588 -5.16 15.44 17.67
C ASN A 588 -4.72 14.81 16.32
N VAL A 589 -5.58 14.80 15.30
CA VAL A 589 -5.24 14.31 13.96
C VAL A 589 -4.13 15.17 13.32
N LEU A 590 -4.26 16.50 13.35
CA LEU A 590 -3.27 17.43 12.79
C LEU A 590 -1.92 17.32 13.48
N VAL A 591 -1.90 17.09 14.80
CA VAL A 591 -0.67 16.86 15.57
C VAL A 591 0.00 15.54 15.17
N ASN A 592 -0.74 14.44 15.10
CA ASN A 592 -0.19 13.14 14.65
C ASN A 592 0.33 13.22 13.21
N TYR A 593 -0.42 13.91 12.34
CA TYR A 593 -0.02 14.18 10.97
C TYR A 593 1.30 14.97 10.96
N ALA A 594 1.40 16.09 11.67
CA ALA A 594 2.61 16.90 11.77
C ALA A 594 3.81 16.10 12.30
N MET A 595 3.59 15.24 13.31
CA MET A 595 4.61 14.36 13.89
C MET A 595 5.04 13.21 12.98
N GLY A 596 4.29 12.92 11.92
CA GLY A 596 4.60 11.88 10.94
C GLY A 596 4.10 10.48 11.27
N VAL A 597 3.12 10.38 12.16
CA VAL A 597 2.44 9.14 12.57
C VAL A 597 1.67 8.55 11.40
N LYS A 598 1.92 7.26 11.13
CA LYS A 598 1.27 6.49 10.08
C LYS A 598 0.41 5.40 10.69
N TRP A 599 -0.59 4.92 9.93
CA TRP A 599 -1.44 3.81 10.34
C TRP A 599 -0.66 2.59 10.84
N GLY A 600 0.36 2.16 10.09
CA GLY A 600 1.19 1.00 10.44
C GLY A 600 2.20 1.25 11.57
N ASP A 601 2.27 2.45 12.14
CA ASP A 601 3.18 2.73 13.27
C ASP A 601 2.64 2.18 14.60
N GLU A 602 1.37 1.73 14.66
CA GLU A 602 0.71 1.14 15.85
C GLU A 602 0.78 2.05 17.11
N VAL A 603 0.90 3.36 16.90
CA VAL A 603 1.02 4.39 17.93
C VAL A 603 0.14 5.59 17.58
N TRP A 604 -0.51 6.18 18.58
CA TRP A 604 -1.30 7.40 18.45
C TRP A 604 -1.01 8.36 19.60
N PHE A 605 -0.88 9.65 19.31
CA PHE A 605 -0.62 10.67 20.33
C PHE A 605 -1.86 11.54 20.60
N LYS A 606 -2.15 11.86 21.85
CA LYS A 606 -3.18 12.81 22.27
C LYS A 606 -2.52 14.03 22.91
N ILE A 607 -2.87 15.22 22.42
CA ILE A 607 -2.52 16.51 23.00
C ILE A 607 -3.73 17.17 23.67
N VAL A 608 -4.95 16.90 23.17
CA VAL A 608 -6.22 17.37 23.74
C VAL A 608 -6.96 16.19 24.36
N GLU A 609 -7.41 16.34 25.62
CA GLU A 609 -8.30 15.40 26.30
C GLU A 609 -9.75 15.88 26.21
N GLU A 610 -10.67 14.96 25.92
CA GLU A 610 -12.10 15.18 26.14
C GLU A 610 -12.38 14.80 27.61
N GLU A 611 -12.75 15.75 28.46
CA GLU A 611 -13.10 15.44 29.84
C GLU A 611 -14.35 14.56 29.85
N THR A 612 -14.29 13.42 30.55
CA THR A 612 -15.40 12.47 30.71
C THR A 612 -16.49 12.95 31.68
N THR A 613 -16.51 14.23 32.03
CA THR A 613 -17.62 14.86 32.75
C THR A 613 -18.70 15.25 31.74
N SER A 614 -19.96 15.22 32.18
CA SER A 614 -21.14 15.48 31.35
C SER A 614 -20.89 16.58 30.32
N GLN A 615 -21.29 16.36 29.06
CA GLN A 615 -21.17 17.31 27.94
C GLN A 615 -21.73 18.71 28.22
N SER A 616 -22.40 18.93 29.35
CA SER A 616 -22.82 20.23 29.87
C SER A 616 -21.75 21.02 30.62
N GLU A 617 -20.59 20.45 30.96
CA GLU A 617 -19.52 21.13 31.72
C GLU A 617 -18.16 21.20 30.99
N SER A 618 -17.91 20.35 29.99
CA SER A 618 -16.67 20.41 29.19
C SER A 618 -16.77 21.47 28.10
N GLN A 619 -16.79 22.74 28.49
CA GLN A 619 -16.58 23.85 27.56
C GLN A 619 -15.16 24.37 27.72
N THR A 620 -14.38 24.34 26.64
CA THR A 620 -13.10 25.06 26.58
C THR A 620 -13.43 26.54 26.82
N SER A 621 -13.26 27.02 28.04
CA SER A 621 -13.64 28.37 28.41
C SER A 621 -12.73 29.41 27.78
N ASP A 622 -11.57 29.02 27.24
CA ASP A 622 -10.53 29.93 26.76
C ASP A 622 -9.94 29.47 25.41
N VAL A 623 -9.43 30.41 24.61
CA VAL A 623 -8.69 30.10 23.37
C VAL A 623 -7.36 29.43 23.75
N ILE A 624 -7.08 28.27 23.17
CA ILE A 624 -5.85 27.50 23.45
C ILE A 624 -4.95 27.47 22.22
N MET A 625 -3.70 27.88 22.40
CA MET A 625 -2.68 27.75 21.36
C MET A 625 -1.91 26.45 21.54
N TYR A 626 -1.94 25.58 20.54
CA TYR A 626 -1.09 24.40 20.47
C TYR A 626 0.08 24.68 19.55
N GLN A 627 1.29 24.67 20.11
CA GLN A 627 2.54 24.89 19.38
C GLN A 627 3.25 23.56 19.19
N ILE A 628 3.36 23.10 17.94
CA ILE A 628 3.96 21.83 17.55
C ILE A 628 5.30 22.12 16.86
N PHE A 629 6.38 21.98 17.62
CA PHE A 629 7.74 22.32 17.20
C PHE A 629 8.67 21.12 17.14
N GLY A 630 9.73 21.21 16.36
CA GLY A 630 10.76 20.17 16.27
C GLY A 630 10.38 18.98 15.38
N PHE A 631 9.22 19.03 14.74
CA PHE A 631 8.73 18.04 13.78
C PHE A 631 8.78 18.54 12.33
N GLU A 632 9.44 19.67 12.07
CA GLU A 632 9.60 20.19 10.72
C GLU A 632 10.45 19.23 9.88
N GLY A 633 9.97 18.88 8.69
CA GLY A 633 10.57 17.86 7.84
C GLY A 633 10.11 16.44 8.16
N LYS A 634 9.21 16.24 9.13
CA LYS A 634 8.37 15.04 9.19
C LYS A 634 7.30 15.18 8.11
N THR A 635 6.04 15.44 8.43
CA THR A 635 5.00 15.59 7.39
C THR A 635 4.89 17.00 6.85
N LEU A 636 5.17 18.00 7.69
CA LEU A 636 5.08 19.39 7.33
C LEU A 636 6.49 19.99 7.15
N PRO A 637 6.72 20.84 6.13
CA PRO A 637 8.00 21.51 5.94
C PRO A 637 8.23 22.66 6.95
N PHE A 638 7.20 22.97 7.75
CA PHE A 638 7.15 24.05 8.72
C PHE A 638 6.68 23.54 10.09
N SER A 639 6.89 24.36 11.12
CA SER A 639 6.26 24.18 12.43
C SER A 639 4.80 24.60 12.37
N LEU A 640 3.96 23.95 13.18
CA LEU A 640 2.52 24.15 13.15
C LEU A 640 2.06 24.77 14.46
N THR A 641 1.34 25.87 14.37
CA THR A 641 0.57 26.44 15.47
C THR A 641 -0.91 26.25 15.18
N LEU A 642 -1.63 25.57 16.05
CA LEU A 642 -3.08 25.42 15.98
C LEU A 642 -3.71 26.28 17.06
N VAL A 643 -4.74 27.02 16.70
CA VAL A 643 -5.48 27.88 17.62
C VAL A 643 -6.87 27.30 17.75
N ASP A 644 -7.14 26.74 18.92
CA ASP A 644 -8.44 26.16 19.25
C ASP A 644 -9.28 27.22 19.93
N THR A 645 -10.40 27.58 19.30
CA THR A 645 -11.36 28.49 19.92
C THR A 645 -12.40 27.69 20.71
N PRO A 646 -12.96 28.28 21.78
CA PRO A 646 -14.19 27.79 22.37
C PRO A 646 -15.26 27.48 21.31
N GLY A 647 -16.15 26.54 21.61
CA GLY A 647 -17.30 26.30 20.76
C GLY A 647 -18.20 27.52 20.74
N TYR A 648 -18.40 28.10 19.56
CA TYR A 648 -19.42 29.13 19.40
C TYR A 648 -20.80 28.52 19.57
N GLY A 649 -21.68 29.27 20.23
CA GLY A 649 -23.08 28.92 20.34
C GLY A 649 -23.50 28.02 21.50
N ASP A 650 -22.66 27.87 22.52
CA ASP A 650 -23.07 27.19 23.75
C ASP A 650 -23.63 28.22 24.76
N ASN A 651 -24.93 28.07 25.06
CA ASN A 651 -25.80 28.93 25.87
C ASN A 651 -26.51 30.07 25.14
N ARG A 652 -27.69 30.40 25.67
CA ARG A 652 -28.82 31.07 25.00
C ARG A 652 -28.78 32.60 25.04
N ASP A 653 -27.59 33.19 25.17
CA ASP A 653 -27.44 34.64 25.25
C ASP A 653 -26.38 35.12 24.23
N ASP A 654 -26.75 36.13 23.44
CA ASP A 654 -25.94 36.75 22.38
C ASP A 654 -24.67 37.45 22.91
N THR A 655 -24.47 37.47 24.22
CA THR A 655 -23.35 38.09 24.94
C THR A 655 -22.06 37.27 24.94
N ASN A 656 -22.10 35.97 24.61
CA ASN A 656 -20.91 35.10 24.64
C ASN A 656 -20.08 35.18 23.35
N ASP A 657 -20.70 35.50 22.21
CA ASP A 657 -20.01 35.59 20.92
C ASP A 657 -19.16 36.88 20.83
N ASP A 658 -19.64 37.98 21.43
CA ASP A 658 -18.88 39.22 21.64
C ASP A 658 -17.65 38.98 22.52
N ILE A 659 -17.77 38.15 23.57
CA ILE A 659 -16.66 37.78 24.45
C ILE A 659 -15.58 36.98 23.70
N ILE A 660 -15.96 36.06 22.80
CA ILE A 660 -14.98 35.32 22.00
C ILE A 660 -14.31 36.25 20.98
N GLY A 661 -15.07 37.17 20.37
CA GLY A 661 -14.53 38.21 19.50
C GLY A 661 -13.53 39.14 20.22
N GLU A 662 -13.89 39.64 21.40
CA GLU A 662 -13.02 40.46 22.26
C GLU A 662 -11.76 39.71 22.67
N ARG A 663 -11.87 38.41 23.01
CA ARG A 663 -10.72 37.57 23.35
C ARG A 663 -9.80 37.32 22.16
N LEU A 664 -10.35 37.10 20.97
CA LEU A 664 -9.56 37.01 19.74
C LEU A 664 -8.88 38.35 19.41
N LEU A 665 -9.53 39.48 19.67
CA LEU A 665 -8.95 40.82 19.50
C LEU A 665 -7.83 41.10 20.51
N GLU A 666 -8.03 40.77 21.79
CA GLU A 666 -6.98 40.79 22.82
C GLU A 666 -5.79 39.92 22.38
N TRP A 667 -6.10 38.81 21.70
CA TRP A 667 -5.10 37.92 21.16
C TRP A 667 -4.27 38.45 20.00
N PHE A 668 -4.90 39.15 19.06
CA PHE A 668 -4.17 39.79 17.96
C PHE A 668 -3.40 41.05 18.43
N SER A 669 -3.73 41.58 19.61
CA SER A 669 -3.20 42.86 20.10
C SER A 669 -2.08 42.71 21.15
N THR A 670 -1.92 41.53 21.75
CA THR A 670 -0.93 41.28 22.82
C THR A 670 0.44 40.89 22.26
N ASP A 671 1.51 41.35 22.91
CA ASP A 671 2.90 41.07 22.50
C ASP A 671 3.22 39.57 22.49
N GLY A 672 2.51 38.77 23.29
CA GLY A 672 2.61 37.31 23.35
C GLY A 672 1.60 36.54 22.48
N GLY A 673 0.71 37.24 21.77
CA GLY A 673 -0.36 36.68 20.95
C GLY A 673 0.07 36.30 19.53
N VAL A 674 -0.89 36.09 18.62
CA VAL A 674 -0.60 35.74 17.21
C VAL A 674 -0.71 36.94 16.32
N HIS A 675 0.41 37.27 15.69
CA HIS A 675 0.53 38.37 14.75
C HIS A 675 0.40 37.91 13.29
N GLU A 676 0.36 36.59 13.05
CA GLU A 676 0.28 35.99 11.71
C GLU A 676 -0.62 34.75 11.71
N VAL A 677 -1.80 34.86 11.08
CA VAL A 677 -2.70 33.74 10.79
C VAL A 677 -2.56 33.39 9.31
N HIS A 678 -2.29 32.12 9.04
CA HIS A 678 -2.04 31.63 7.69
C HIS A 678 -3.26 30.95 7.06
N ALA A 679 -4.13 30.35 7.88
CA ALA A 679 -5.38 29.76 7.43
C ALA A 679 -6.44 29.84 8.55
N VAL A 680 -7.70 29.92 8.14
CA VAL A 680 -8.86 29.81 9.03
C VAL A 680 -9.67 28.59 8.63
N GLY A 681 -9.75 27.61 9.52
CA GLY A 681 -10.48 26.36 9.34
C GLY A 681 -11.85 26.42 10.03
N LEU A 682 -12.92 26.35 9.25
CA LEU A 682 -14.30 26.25 9.72
C LEU A 682 -14.68 24.78 9.88
N VAL A 683 -14.71 24.30 11.12
CA VAL A 683 -14.94 22.90 11.48
C VAL A 683 -16.43 22.60 11.58
N LEU A 684 -16.92 21.77 10.65
CA LEU A 684 -18.33 21.40 10.49
C LEU A 684 -18.49 19.88 10.54
N LYS A 685 -19.64 19.36 10.99
CA LYS A 685 -19.93 17.93 10.84
C LYS A 685 -20.42 17.66 9.42
N ALA A 686 -19.92 16.60 8.79
CA ALA A 686 -20.36 16.17 7.47
C ALA A 686 -21.84 15.75 7.42
N SER A 687 -22.43 15.41 8.58
CA SER A 687 -23.86 15.11 8.73
C SER A 687 -24.77 16.35 8.70
N ASP A 688 -24.21 17.55 8.79
CA ASP A 688 -24.99 18.78 8.87
C ASP A 688 -25.44 19.22 7.48
N ASN A 689 -26.69 18.89 7.14
CA ASN A 689 -27.26 19.13 5.81
C ASN A 689 -27.66 20.61 5.54
N ARG A 690 -27.45 21.53 6.49
CA ARG A 690 -27.76 22.96 6.38
C ARG A 690 -26.78 23.78 7.22
N LEU A 691 -26.22 24.86 6.66
CA LEU A 691 -25.64 25.93 7.47
C LEU A 691 -26.76 26.58 8.28
N SER A 692 -26.67 26.54 9.61
CA SER A 692 -27.62 27.25 10.48
C SER A 692 -27.43 28.76 10.32
N ASP A 693 -28.48 29.56 10.54
CA ASP A 693 -28.37 31.03 10.56
C ASP A 693 -27.35 31.52 11.61
N ARG A 694 -27.15 30.71 12.66
CA ARG A 694 -26.15 30.92 13.69
C ARG A 694 -24.72 30.72 13.18
N LEU A 695 -24.49 29.68 12.37
CA LEU A 695 -23.18 29.39 11.81
C LEU A 695 -22.79 30.44 10.74
N ARG A 696 -23.78 30.99 10.04
CA ARG A 696 -23.61 32.19 9.18
C ARG A 696 -23.24 33.43 10.00
N TYR A 697 -23.94 33.68 11.10
CA TYR A 697 -23.62 34.79 12.00
C TYR A 697 -22.19 34.66 12.57
N VAL A 698 -21.78 33.48 13.03
CA VAL A 698 -20.41 33.23 13.51
C VAL A 698 -19.37 33.44 12.41
N PHE A 699 -19.66 32.97 11.19
CA PHE A 699 -18.79 33.20 10.04
C PHE A 699 -18.67 34.71 9.73
N ASP A 700 -19.77 35.45 9.67
CA ASP A 700 -19.76 36.88 9.39
C ASP A 700 -19.05 37.68 10.51
N SER A 701 -19.31 37.34 11.78
CA SER A 701 -18.66 37.95 12.93
C SER A 701 -17.16 37.72 12.95
N VAL A 702 -16.70 36.50 12.69
CA VAL A 702 -15.25 36.21 12.68
C VAL A 702 -14.59 36.71 11.39
N ALA A 703 -15.24 36.63 10.23
CA ALA A 703 -14.75 37.21 8.99
C ALA A 703 -14.58 38.74 9.12
N SER A 704 -15.43 39.41 9.92
CA SER A 704 -15.30 40.84 10.19
C SER A 704 -14.04 41.22 10.99
N LEU A 705 -13.44 40.27 11.71
CA LEU A 705 -12.18 40.47 12.45
C LEU A 705 -10.97 40.43 11.52
N PHE A 706 -11.13 39.93 10.29
CA PHE A 706 -10.05 39.77 9.32
C PHE A 706 -10.20 40.76 8.15
N GLY A 707 -9.07 41.18 7.59
CA GLY A 707 -9.07 41.98 6.36
C GLY A 707 -9.58 41.15 5.17
N ALA A 708 -10.04 41.84 4.11
CA ALA A 708 -10.51 41.21 2.87
C ALA A 708 -9.47 40.28 2.19
N ASN A 709 -8.19 40.38 2.58
CA ASN A 709 -7.11 39.51 2.13
C ASN A 709 -7.14 38.10 2.73
N MET A 710 -7.99 37.81 3.72
CA MET A 710 -8.10 36.49 4.34
C MET A 710 -9.10 35.57 3.65
N GLU A 711 -9.95 36.08 2.76
CA GLU A 711 -11.01 35.30 2.10
C GLU A 711 -10.46 34.07 1.35
N GLU A 712 -9.31 34.21 0.68
CA GLU A 712 -8.65 33.11 -0.05
C GLU A 712 -8.00 32.05 0.88
N ASN A 713 -7.90 32.33 2.18
CA ASN A 713 -7.27 31.46 3.18
C ASN A 713 -8.29 30.91 4.22
N MET A 714 -9.59 30.97 3.90
CA MET A 714 -10.66 30.37 4.70
C MET A 714 -11.10 29.03 4.10
N PHE A 715 -11.15 27.98 4.92
CA PHE A 715 -11.42 26.63 4.46
C PHE A 715 -12.48 25.93 5.31
N ALA A 716 -13.37 25.18 4.67
CA ALA A 716 -14.30 24.30 5.38
C ALA A 716 -13.64 22.95 5.70
N LEU A 717 -13.65 22.56 6.97
CA LEU A 717 -13.08 21.34 7.52
C LEU A 717 -14.21 20.43 8.00
N LEU A 718 -14.52 19.41 7.20
CA LEU A 718 -15.60 18.46 7.51
C LEU A 718 -15.10 17.33 8.40
N THR A 719 -15.76 17.10 9.53
CA THR A 719 -15.51 16.00 10.48
C THR A 719 -16.69 15.03 10.49
N HIS A 720 -16.56 13.86 11.12
CA HIS A 720 -17.65 12.87 11.24
C HIS A 720 -18.18 12.34 9.88
N SER A 721 -17.38 12.38 8.80
CA SER A 721 -17.74 11.76 7.53
C SER A 721 -17.53 10.24 7.62
N VAL A 722 -18.60 9.47 7.46
CA VAL A 722 -18.52 8.03 7.25
C VAL A 722 -18.61 7.79 5.75
N THR A 723 -17.59 7.20 5.13
CA THR A 723 -17.74 6.69 3.76
C THR A 723 -18.81 5.61 3.77
N GLU A 724 -19.91 5.83 3.04
CA GLU A 724 -21.00 4.87 2.84
C GLU A 724 -20.50 3.59 2.12
N ALA A 725 -19.93 2.68 2.87
CA ALA A 725 -19.87 1.27 2.52
C ALA A 725 -20.19 0.48 3.79
N GLU A 726 -21.38 -0.14 3.81
CA GLU A 726 -21.96 -0.91 4.93
C GLU A 726 -22.54 0.01 6.04
N THR A 727 -23.85 0.11 6.29
CA THR A 727 -24.70 -1.02 6.67
C THR A 727 -26.18 -0.59 6.73
N LEU A 728 -27.03 -1.12 5.85
CA LEU A 728 -28.42 -1.41 6.18
C LEU A 728 -28.39 -2.71 7.00
N ARG A 729 -28.38 -2.59 8.34
CA ARG A 729 -28.91 -3.55 9.35
C ARG A 729 -28.36 -3.21 10.75
N THR A 730 -29.17 -2.43 11.45
CA THR A 730 -29.47 -2.42 12.90
C THR A 730 -28.55 -3.15 13.91
N THR A 731 -28.24 -2.36 14.95
CA THR A 731 -28.12 -2.61 16.40
C THR A 731 -26.78 -3.06 17.00
N GLU A 732 -26.24 -2.12 17.81
CA GLU A 732 -25.40 -2.25 19.01
C GLU A 732 -23.91 -2.62 18.86
N ASP A 733 -23.04 -1.59 18.80
CA ASP A 733 -21.83 -1.43 19.64
C ASP A 733 -21.16 -0.04 19.37
N PRO A 734 -21.00 0.90 20.32
CA PRO A 734 -20.41 2.22 20.07
C PRO A 734 -18.87 2.28 20.12
N HIS A 735 -18.16 1.15 20.24
CA HIS A 735 -16.71 1.13 20.45
C HIS A 735 -15.92 0.54 19.28
N LYS A 736 -15.96 1.18 18.11
CA LYS A 736 -14.91 1.02 17.07
C LYS A 736 -14.60 2.36 16.42
N GLY A 737 -13.34 2.81 16.57
CA GLY A 737 -12.83 4.06 16.04
C GLY A 737 -12.95 4.09 14.51
N GLY A 738 -13.55 5.16 14.00
CA GLY A 738 -13.79 5.38 12.58
C GLY A 738 -12.53 5.73 11.80
N ASP A 739 -12.50 5.23 10.57
CA ASP A 739 -11.48 5.42 9.54
C ASP A 739 -11.14 6.88 9.28
N ILE A 740 -9.85 7.17 9.06
CA ILE A 740 -9.37 8.49 8.62
C ILE A 740 -8.49 8.30 7.39
N THR A 741 -9.10 8.41 6.21
CA THR A 741 -8.40 8.71 4.95
C THR A 741 -8.83 10.08 4.46
N HIS A 742 -8.07 11.11 4.82
CA HIS A 742 -8.24 12.45 4.26
C HIS A 742 -6.91 13.02 3.75
N ALA A 743 -6.36 12.45 2.68
CA ALA A 743 -5.16 13.02 2.04
C ALA A 743 -5.50 14.17 1.07
N GLY A 744 -6.66 14.12 0.38
CA GLY A 744 -6.96 15.04 -0.72
C GLY A 744 -7.50 16.42 -0.34
N LEU A 745 -8.01 16.60 0.88
CA LEU A 745 -8.50 17.89 1.38
C LEU A 745 -7.41 18.66 2.16
N PHE A 746 -6.39 17.95 2.63
CA PHE A 746 -5.36 18.46 3.54
C PHE A 746 -4.14 19.07 2.81
N GLU A 747 -3.88 18.68 1.56
CA GLU A 747 -2.87 19.35 0.70
C GLU A 747 -3.33 20.73 0.20
N SER A 748 -4.64 21.03 0.24
CA SER A 748 -5.20 22.32 -0.16
C SER A 748 -5.18 23.36 0.96
N LEU A 749 -5.10 22.91 2.22
CA LEU A 749 -5.21 23.71 3.44
C LEU A 749 -3.86 24.25 3.95
N ILE A 750 -2.76 23.73 3.40
CA ILE A 750 -1.36 23.84 3.82
C ILE A 750 -0.54 24.34 2.64
#